data_AF-A0A8C2RX63-F1
#
_entry.id   AF-A0A8C2RX63-F1
#
_cell.length_a   1.000
_cell.length_b   1.000
_cell.length_c   1.000
_cell.angle_alpha   90.00
_cell.angle_beta   90.00
_cell.angle_gamma   90.00
#
_symmetry.space_group_name_H-M   'P 1'
#
loop_
_entity.id
_entity.type
_entity.pdbx_description
1 polymer ?
#
loop_
_entity_poly.entity_id
_entity_poly.type
_entity_poly.pdbx_seq_one_letter_code
_entity_poly.pdbx_strand_id
1 'polypeptide(L)'
;MQVPAAGSARPTMAPGRPCAAGLARFCQKLKRQKPLEDSAMETSLQRCLSTLDLTLLGVGSMVGSGLYVLTGTVAKEITGPAVIVSFVVAAVASLMAALCYAEFGARVPRTGSAYLFTYVSMGELWAFLIGWNLVLEYVIAGAAVARAWSGYLDAMFNHRIHNFTEAHLGIWQVPFLARSPDWLAAGIVLLASAFVSCGARVSSWLNHTLSAVSMVVILFIIVLGFILARPSNWGEAEGGFAPFGFSGIMSGTATCFYAFVGFDVIAASSEEARNPKRAVPLAVALSLGLAASAYILVSAVLTLMIPWHSLNPNSALADAFYQRGYGWAGYLVATGSICAMTTVQLNGLFCLPRIIYAMAVDGLFFEAFAYVHPRTQVPLLGILGFGALTAVVTLLLDIEALVQFLSIGTLLAYTFVAISVLALRFQTASQSGSPSLSGSSLRAKEYRSFSDHLELVGTGHGPEPGRLRPALRPYLGFLDRGSPGAAVRGAICGLVVSAVALGCVLMLGHSVLHLPLWGFLLLLLCSGIMFLLSLLVLGAHQQQSLKDTFQMPLVPLIPALSIVLNFCLMLKLSYLTWLRFTIWLLMGLSVYLGYGVWHSKENWREPPGLVTARHAAFPNGRLEETAQDPGQALAQGPGSP
;
A
#
# COMPACT_ATOMS: atom_id res chain seq x y z
N MET A 1 62.63 51.52 31.24
CA MET A 1 62.66 50.04 31.12
C MET A 1 61.40 49.52 31.81
N GLN A 2 60.23 49.32 31.19
CA GLN A 2 59.88 48.70 29.89
C GLN A 2 60.49 47.31 29.70
N VAL A 3 59.70 46.28 30.05
CA VAL A 3 59.62 44.98 29.37
C VAL A 3 58.14 44.53 29.38
N PRO A 4 57.55 44.10 28.24
CA PRO A 4 56.12 43.87 28.07
C PRO A 4 55.68 42.39 28.05
N ALA A 5 54.37 42.22 27.91
CA ALA A 5 53.55 41.01 27.88
C ALA A 5 54.07 39.81 27.05
N ALA A 6 53.95 38.61 27.63
CA ALA A 6 54.02 37.33 26.91
C ALA A 6 52.59 36.89 26.52
N GLY A 7 52.38 36.73 25.21
CA GLY A 7 51.09 36.45 24.59
C GLY A 7 50.54 35.05 24.88
N SER A 8 49.24 34.99 25.13
CA SER A 8 48.45 33.77 25.07
C SER A 8 48.26 33.35 23.62
N ALA A 9 48.92 32.26 23.21
CA ALA A 9 48.61 31.60 21.95
C ALA A 9 47.22 30.95 22.05
N ARG A 10 46.22 31.54 21.40
CA ARG A 10 44.95 30.86 21.09
C ARG A 10 45.23 29.76 20.07
N PRO A 11 44.79 28.50 20.28
CA PRO A 11 44.75 27.55 19.19
C PRO A 11 43.73 28.04 18.16
N THR A 12 44.20 28.26 16.95
CA THR A 12 43.40 28.55 15.76
C THR A 12 42.46 27.37 15.49
N MET A 13 41.17 27.54 15.77
CA MET A 13 40.13 26.65 15.25
C MET A 13 40.14 26.75 13.72
N ALA A 14 40.46 25.65 13.06
CA ALA A 14 40.25 25.51 11.62
C ALA A 14 38.75 25.66 11.31
N PRO A 15 38.34 26.58 10.41
CA PRO A 15 36.95 26.70 10.01
C PRO A 15 36.67 25.63 8.94
N GLY A 16 36.12 24.50 9.34
CA GLY A 16 35.72 23.47 8.38
C GLY A 16 34.90 22.35 9.00
N ARG A 17 33.67 22.20 8.50
CA ARG A 17 32.73 21.06 8.66
C ARG A 17 31.53 21.14 9.65
N PRO A 18 30.86 22.28 9.89
CA PRO A 18 29.52 22.25 10.50
C PRO A 18 28.44 21.69 9.54
N CYS A 19 28.61 21.84 8.22
CA CYS A 19 27.58 21.45 7.23
C CYS A 19 27.43 19.91 7.08
N ALA A 20 28.53 19.16 7.08
CA ALA A 20 28.50 17.70 6.92
C ALA A 20 27.89 17.00 8.14
N ALA A 21 28.16 17.49 9.36
CA ALA A 21 27.57 16.95 10.58
C ALA A 21 26.07 17.27 10.69
N GLY A 22 25.65 18.47 10.26
CA GLY A 22 24.24 18.83 10.15
C GLY A 22 23.48 17.95 9.14
N LEU A 23 24.07 17.75 7.95
CA LEU A 23 23.50 16.89 6.91
C LEU A 23 23.44 15.42 7.34
N ALA A 24 24.47 14.91 8.03
CA ALA A 24 24.47 13.56 8.55
C ALA A 24 23.40 13.34 9.63
N ARG A 25 23.23 14.29 10.57
CA ARG A 25 22.13 14.26 11.55
C ARG A 25 20.77 14.33 10.88
N PHE A 26 20.62 15.18 9.87
CA PHE A 26 19.38 15.28 9.09
C PHE A 26 19.08 13.96 8.36
N CYS A 27 20.05 13.35 7.67
CA CYS A 27 19.90 12.04 7.04
C CYS A 27 19.58 10.92 8.05
N GLN A 28 20.09 11.03 9.29
CA GLN A 28 19.77 10.09 10.36
C GLN A 28 18.31 10.24 10.81
N LYS A 29 17.80 11.47 10.95
CA LYS A 29 16.38 11.73 11.25
C LYS A 29 15.45 11.12 10.21
N LEU A 30 15.78 11.23 8.92
CA LEU A 30 14.98 10.70 7.81
C LEU A 30 14.91 9.16 7.76
N LYS A 31 15.88 8.46 8.38
CA LYS A 31 16.02 7.00 8.33
C LYS A 31 15.49 6.29 9.58
N ARG A 32 14.81 7.01 10.48
CA ARG A 32 14.28 6.42 11.71
C ARG A 32 13.26 5.32 11.40
N GLN A 33 13.41 4.17 12.05
CA GLN A 33 12.52 3.03 11.92
C GLN A 33 11.73 2.87 13.20
N LYS A 34 10.47 2.44 13.07
CA LYS A 34 9.62 2.16 14.22
C LYS A 34 9.96 0.77 14.77
N PRO A 35 10.44 0.64 16.03
CA PRO A 35 10.75 -0.66 16.60
C PRO A 35 9.48 -1.49 16.82
N LEU A 36 9.58 -2.80 16.59
CA LEU A 36 8.52 -3.78 16.89
C LEU A 36 8.65 -4.20 18.37
N GLU A 37 8.09 -3.42 19.30
CA GLU A 37 8.04 -3.83 20.71
C GLU A 37 6.86 -4.79 20.97
N ASP A 38 7.08 -5.85 21.76
CA ASP A 38 6.05 -6.84 22.10
C ASP A 38 4.88 -6.25 22.92
N SER A 39 5.15 -5.24 23.77
CA SER A 39 4.11 -4.44 24.45
C SER A 39 3.38 -3.50 23.48
N ALA A 40 4.02 -3.10 22.39
CA ALA A 40 3.40 -2.36 21.29
C ALA A 40 2.59 -3.26 20.34
N MET A 41 2.29 -4.51 20.71
CA MET A 41 1.28 -5.36 20.06
C MET A 41 -0.08 -5.37 20.81
N GLU A 42 -0.22 -4.67 21.94
CA GLU A 42 -1.52 -4.52 22.62
C GLU A 42 -2.45 -3.57 21.85
N THR A 43 -3.55 -4.12 21.35
CA THR A 43 -4.49 -3.45 20.45
C THR A 43 -5.54 -2.68 21.25
N SER A 44 -5.78 -1.40 20.93
CA SER A 44 -6.88 -0.63 21.55
C SER A 44 -8.26 -1.00 20.97
N LEU A 45 -8.28 -1.70 19.83
CA LEU A 45 -9.48 -2.15 19.13
C LEU A 45 -9.88 -3.58 19.55
N GLN A 46 -11.19 -3.85 19.58
CA GLN A 46 -11.72 -5.18 19.87
C GLN A 46 -11.53 -6.13 18.67
N ARG A 47 -10.97 -7.31 18.93
CA ARG A 47 -10.81 -8.37 17.92
C ARG A 47 -12.14 -9.08 17.65
N CYS A 48 -12.92 -8.60 16.69
CA CYS A 48 -14.26 -9.10 16.41
C CYS A 48 -14.41 -9.79 15.05
N LEU A 49 -13.58 -9.43 14.05
CA LEU A 49 -13.73 -9.89 12.66
C LEU A 49 -13.27 -11.34 12.47
N SER A 50 -14.15 -12.15 11.88
CA SER A 50 -13.84 -13.51 11.45
C SER A 50 -13.17 -13.53 10.07
N THR A 51 -12.68 -14.69 9.65
CA THR A 51 -12.15 -14.88 8.27
C THR A 51 -13.19 -14.55 7.22
N LEU A 52 -14.46 -14.92 7.45
CA LEU A 52 -15.55 -14.66 6.51
C LEU A 52 -15.85 -13.15 6.42
N ASP A 53 -15.87 -12.46 7.56
CA ASP A 53 -16.09 -11.01 7.58
C ASP A 53 -14.97 -10.28 6.82
N LEU A 54 -13.72 -10.70 7.01
CA LEU A 54 -12.57 -10.15 6.27
C LEU A 54 -12.64 -10.48 4.78
N THR A 55 -13.11 -11.67 4.39
CA THR A 55 -13.30 -11.98 2.96
C THR A 55 -14.39 -11.11 2.34
N LEU A 56 -15.54 -10.95 3.00
CA LEU A 56 -16.63 -10.10 2.51
C LEU A 56 -16.21 -8.64 2.43
N LEU A 57 -15.44 -8.17 3.41
CA LEU A 57 -14.84 -6.83 3.39
C LEU A 57 -13.90 -6.64 2.20
N GLY A 58 -13.02 -7.61 1.93
CA GLY A 58 -12.11 -7.58 0.79
C GLY A 58 -12.82 -7.62 -0.56
N VAL A 59 -13.74 -8.56 -0.74
CA VAL A 59 -14.50 -8.66 -2.00
C VAL A 59 -15.38 -7.43 -2.19
N GLY A 60 -16.06 -6.96 -1.16
CA GLY A 60 -16.89 -5.74 -1.21
C GLY A 60 -16.08 -4.46 -1.45
N SER A 61 -14.76 -4.47 -1.21
CA SER A 61 -13.86 -3.36 -1.54
C SER A 61 -13.32 -3.44 -2.97
N MET A 62 -13.09 -4.64 -3.50
CA MET A 62 -12.61 -4.84 -4.88
C MET A 62 -13.74 -4.78 -5.91
N VAL A 63 -14.93 -5.28 -5.55
CA VAL A 63 -16.07 -5.43 -6.45
C VAL A 63 -16.94 -4.17 -6.38
N GLY A 64 -16.73 -3.26 -7.32
CA GLY A 64 -17.50 -2.02 -7.45
C GLY A 64 -17.48 -1.48 -8.88
N SER A 65 -17.06 -0.23 -9.04
CA SER A 65 -16.93 0.45 -10.34
C SER A 65 -16.04 -0.32 -11.34
N GLY A 66 -15.02 -1.04 -10.87
CA GLY A 66 -14.20 -1.92 -11.71
C GLY A 66 -15.03 -2.98 -12.44
N LEU A 67 -15.96 -3.64 -11.74
CA LEU A 67 -16.76 -4.73 -12.33
C LEU A 67 -17.90 -4.18 -13.16
N TYR A 68 -18.62 -3.19 -12.63
CA TYR A 68 -19.87 -2.73 -13.25
C TYR A 68 -19.69 -1.71 -14.38
N VAL A 69 -18.62 -0.91 -14.36
CA VAL A 69 -18.38 0.15 -15.36
C VAL A 69 -17.14 -0.17 -16.18
N LEU A 70 -15.98 -0.33 -15.52
CA LEU A 70 -14.70 -0.45 -16.22
C LEU A 70 -14.64 -1.64 -17.18
N THR A 71 -15.24 -2.76 -16.79
CA THR A 71 -15.32 -3.97 -17.64
C THR A 71 -15.93 -3.67 -19.02
N GLY A 72 -16.97 -2.84 -19.07
CA GLY A 72 -17.62 -2.42 -20.31
C GLY A 72 -16.76 -1.47 -21.14
N THR A 73 -16.18 -0.46 -20.50
CA THR A 73 -15.27 0.50 -21.14
C THR A 73 -14.07 -0.19 -21.78
N VAL A 74 -13.39 -1.07 -21.04
CA VAL A 74 -12.18 -1.78 -21.52
C VAL A 74 -12.53 -2.78 -22.63
N ALA A 75 -13.67 -3.46 -22.53
CA ALA A 75 -14.16 -4.36 -23.57
C ALA A 75 -14.46 -3.59 -24.86
N LYS A 76 -15.12 -2.43 -24.79
CA LYS A 76 -15.48 -1.64 -25.98
C LYS A 76 -14.29 -0.94 -26.63
N GLU A 77 -13.46 -0.27 -25.83
CA GLU A 77 -12.52 0.73 -26.35
C GLU A 77 -11.09 0.23 -26.52
N ILE A 78 -10.69 -0.84 -25.80
CA ILE A 78 -9.27 -1.21 -25.68
C ILE A 78 -8.99 -2.65 -26.11
N THR A 79 -9.86 -3.60 -25.76
CA THR A 79 -9.50 -5.04 -25.82
C THR A 79 -10.47 -5.91 -26.64
N GLY A 80 -11.74 -5.53 -26.76
CA GLY A 80 -12.76 -6.42 -27.30
C GLY A 80 -13.03 -7.62 -26.37
N PRO A 81 -13.41 -8.78 -26.93
CA PRO A 81 -13.60 -10.01 -26.16
C PRO A 81 -12.34 -10.49 -25.41
N ALA A 82 -11.16 -10.09 -25.86
CA ALA A 82 -9.89 -10.42 -25.21
C ALA A 82 -9.69 -9.75 -23.84
N VAL A 83 -10.64 -8.91 -23.38
CA VAL A 83 -10.71 -8.37 -22.01
C VAL A 83 -10.54 -9.47 -20.94
N ILE A 84 -10.98 -10.69 -21.23
CA ILE A 84 -10.82 -11.85 -20.35
C ILE A 84 -9.34 -12.14 -20.07
N VAL A 85 -8.51 -12.10 -21.10
CA VAL A 85 -7.06 -12.32 -20.98
C VAL A 85 -6.43 -11.18 -20.18
N SER A 86 -6.86 -9.94 -20.42
CA SER A 86 -6.41 -8.79 -19.64
C SER A 86 -6.71 -8.93 -18.15
N PHE A 87 -7.91 -9.38 -17.77
CA PHE A 87 -8.26 -9.65 -16.38
C PHE A 87 -7.47 -10.82 -15.77
N VAL A 88 -7.19 -11.88 -16.53
CA VAL A 88 -6.36 -13.00 -16.05
C VAL A 88 -4.94 -12.52 -15.73
N VAL A 89 -4.32 -11.76 -16.64
CA VAL A 89 -2.96 -11.24 -16.43
C VAL A 89 -2.94 -10.25 -15.26
N ALA A 90 -3.94 -9.36 -15.17
CA ALA A 90 -4.07 -8.42 -14.05
C ALA A 90 -4.26 -9.16 -12.72
N ALA A 91 -5.09 -10.21 -12.66
CA ALA A 91 -5.30 -11.02 -11.46
C ALA A 91 -4.01 -11.68 -10.97
N VAL A 92 -3.18 -12.21 -11.89
CA VAL A 92 -1.88 -12.79 -11.54
C VAL A 92 -0.95 -11.72 -10.97
N ALA A 93 -0.86 -10.54 -11.58
CA ALA A 93 -0.04 -9.43 -11.08
C ALA A 93 -0.50 -8.99 -9.68
N SER A 94 -1.82 -8.83 -9.48
CA SER A 94 -2.41 -8.47 -8.19
C SER A 94 -2.21 -9.55 -7.14
N LEU A 95 -2.23 -10.84 -7.50
CA LEU A 95 -1.98 -11.95 -6.57
C LEU A 95 -0.56 -11.90 -5.99
N MET A 96 0.42 -11.55 -6.81
CA MET A 96 1.81 -11.43 -6.35
C MET A 96 1.96 -10.29 -5.34
N ALA A 97 1.31 -9.15 -5.59
CA ALA A 97 1.27 -8.04 -4.63
C ALA A 97 0.48 -8.43 -3.35
N ALA A 98 -0.67 -9.09 -3.51
CA ALA A 98 -1.53 -9.52 -2.41
C ALA A 98 -0.83 -10.50 -1.47
N LEU A 99 -0.01 -11.42 -1.99
CA LEU A 99 0.81 -12.32 -1.17
C LEU A 99 1.85 -11.56 -0.32
N CYS A 100 2.43 -10.47 -0.86
CA CYS A 100 3.34 -9.61 -0.10
C CYS A 100 2.60 -8.90 1.06
N TYR A 101 1.40 -8.39 0.79
CA TYR A 101 0.53 -7.79 1.82
C TYR A 101 0.08 -8.81 2.87
N ALA A 102 -0.28 -10.02 2.45
CA ALA A 102 -0.71 -11.09 3.35
C ALA A 102 0.39 -11.48 4.34
N GLU A 103 1.64 -11.62 3.89
CA GLU A 103 2.78 -11.89 4.77
C GLU A 103 3.01 -10.75 5.76
N PHE A 104 2.99 -9.50 5.30
CA PHE A 104 3.24 -8.36 6.19
C PHE A 104 2.11 -8.16 7.20
N GLY A 105 0.84 -8.24 6.77
CA GLY A 105 -0.33 -8.14 7.65
C GLY A 105 -0.44 -9.27 8.67
N ALA A 106 0.10 -10.46 8.36
CA ALA A 106 0.20 -11.56 9.32
C ALA A 106 1.36 -11.35 10.33
N ARG A 107 2.43 -10.67 9.93
CA ARG A 107 3.61 -10.40 10.79
C ARG A 107 3.42 -9.21 11.72
N VAL A 108 2.80 -8.14 11.23
CA VAL A 108 2.60 -6.88 11.96
C VAL A 108 1.10 -6.54 11.97
N PRO A 109 0.31 -7.16 12.87
CA PRO A 109 -1.15 -7.02 12.91
C PRO A 109 -1.56 -5.71 13.60
N ARG A 110 -1.27 -4.58 12.95
CA ARG A 110 -1.57 -3.23 13.43
C ARG A 110 -2.23 -2.41 12.33
N THR A 111 -3.11 -1.50 12.74
CA THR A 111 -3.76 -0.56 11.82
C THR A 111 -2.71 0.36 11.19
N GLY A 112 -2.67 0.45 9.86
CA GLY A 112 -1.71 1.29 9.14
C GLY A 112 -1.31 0.82 7.74
N SER A 113 -1.66 -0.43 7.35
CA SER A 113 -1.42 -0.97 6.00
C SER A 113 0.02 -0.68 5.50
N ALA A 114 0.20 -0.32 4.23
CA ALA A 114 1.51 -0.07 3.62
C ALA A 114 2.35 1.03 4.28
N TYR A 115 1.72 2.02 4.94
CA TYR A 115 2.43 3.06 5.69
C TYR A 115 3.26 2.45 6.83
N LEU A 116 2.61 1.63 7.68
CA LEU A 116 3.29 1.00 8.80
C LEU A 116 4.33 -0.02 8.33
N PHE A 117 4.04 -0.77 7.27
CA PHE A 117 4.97 -1.74 6.70
C PHE A 117 6.27 -1.07 6.23
N THR A 118 6.15 0.11 5.62
CA THR A 118 7.29 0.91 5.17
C THR A 118 8.03 1.56 6.35
N TYR A 119 7.31 1.99 7.40
CA TYR A 119 7.92 2.59 8.59
C TYR A 119 8.83 1.60 9.33
N VAL A 120 8.36 0.36 9.52
CA VAL A 120 9.14 -0.68 10.19
C VAL A 120 10.37 -1.09 9.37
N SER A 121 10.27 -1.10 8.04
CA SER A 121 11.31 -1.68 7.16
C SER A 121 12.28 -0.67 6.55
N MET A 122 11.81 0.47 6.05
CA MET A 122 12.59 1.46 5.28
C MET A 122 12.82 2.78 5.99
N GLY A 123 11.98 3.08 6.98
CA GLY A 123 12.09 4.26 7.82
C GLY A 123 11.09 5.37 7.51
N GLU A 124 11.21 6.46 8.27
CA GLU A 124 10.19 7.50 8.45
C GLU A 124 9.84 8.27 7.17
N LEU A 125 10.83 8.73 6.40
CA LEU A 125 10.58 9.50 5.16
C LEU A 125 9.75 8.69 4.16
N TRP A 126 10.17 7.44 3.91
CA TRP A 126 9.48 6.56 2.98
C TRP A 126 8.10 6.18 3.51
N ALA A 127 7.97 5.95 4.81
CA ALA A 127 6.67 5.74 5.43
C ALA A 127 5.73 6.91 5.15
N PHE A 128 6.15 8.14 5.44
CA PHE A 128 5.34 9.33 5.18
C PHE A 128 4.95 9.44 3.70
N LEU A 129 5.88 9.28 2.77
CA LEU A 129 5.58 9.38 1.34
C LEU A 129 4.54 8.33 0.90
N ILE A 130 4.64 7.11 1.41
CA ILE A 130 3.65 6.05 1.14
C ILE A 130 2.32 6.35 1.84
N GLY A 131 2.31 6.84 3.07
CA GLY A 131 1.09 7.26 3.75
C GLY A 131 0.37 8.40 3.03
N TRP A 132 1.13 9.40 2.56
CA TRP A 132 0.62 10.51 1.75
C TRP A 132 0.09 10.05 0.38
N ASN A 133 0.72 9.04 -0.21
CA ASN A 133 0.22 8.38 -1.42
C ASN A 133 -1.08 7.61 -1.15
N LEU A 134 -1.20 6.89 -0.04
CA LEU A 134 -2.45 6.21 0.35
C LEU A 134 -3.59 7.22 0.54
N VAL A 135 -3.32 8.38 1.13
CA VAL A 135 -4.34 9.43 1.28
C VAL A 135 -4.91 9.84 -0.07
N LEU A 136 -4.05 10.06 -1.05
CA LEU A 136 -4.45 10.36 -2.42
C LEU A 136 -5.26 9.23 -3.05
N GLU A 137 -4.75 8.01 -2.92
CA GLU A 137 -5.38 6.79 -3.45
C GLU A 137 -6.83 6.66 -2.98
N TYR A 138 -7.08 6.74 -1.68
CA TYR A 138 -8.44 6.63 -1.15
C TYR A 138 -9.36 7.80 -1.53
N VAL A 139 -8.85 9.04 -1.61
CA VAL A 139 -9.63 10.22 -2.05
C VAL A 139 -10.05 10.08 -3.51
N ILE A 140 -9.12 9.70 -4.39
CA ILE A 140 -9.42 9.50 -5.81
C ILE A 140 -10.34 8.29 -6.02
N ALA A 141 -10.08 7.18 -5.31
CA ALA A 141 -10.92 5.99 -5.39
C ALA A 141 -12.37 6.31 -4.99
N GLY A 142 -12.55 7.03 -3.87
CA GLY A 142 -13.87 7.48 -3.45
C GLY A 142 -14.55 8.43 -4.45
N ALA A 143 -13.78 9.29 -5.10
CA ALA A 143 -14.33 10.17 -6.15
C ALA A 143 -14.74 9.38 -7.41
N ALA A 144 -13.91 8.43 -7.85
CA ALA A 144 -14.20 7.60 -9.03
C ALA A 144 -15.43 6.72 -8.81
N VAL A 145 -15.58 6.14 -7.62
CA VAL A 145 -16.74 5.31 -7.26
C VAL A 145 -18.01 6.15 -7.18
N ALA A 146 -17.95 7.35 -6.62
CA ALA A 146 -19.10 8.26 -6.57
C ALA A 146 -19.57 8.70 -7.96
N ARG A 147 -18.63 8.99 -8.89
CA ARG A 147 -18.96 9.29 -10.29
C ARG A 147 -19.56 8.08 -11.01
N ALA A 148 -19.00 6.89 -10.80
CA ALA A 148 -19.54 5.67 -11.35
C ALA A 148 -20.99 5.42 -10.87
N TRP A 149 -21.25 5.67 -9.58
CA TRP A 149 -22.58 5.54 -8.99
C TRP A 149 -23.56 6.52 -9.65
N SER A 150 -23.17 7.79 -9.78
CA SER A 150 -23.98 8.83 -10.40
C SER A 150 -24.27 8.54 -11.87
N GLY A 151 -23.26 8.15 -12.66
CA GLY A 151 -23.42 7.79 -14.06
C GLY A 151 -24.33 6.58 -14.27
N TYR A 152 -24.25 5.58 -13.38
CA TYR A 152 -25.14 4.42 -13.45
C TYR A 152 -26.59 4.78 -13.13
N LEU A 153 -26.81 5.61 -12.11
CA LEU A 153 -28.15 6.10 -11.77
C LEU A 153 -28.73 6.96 -12.89
N ASP A 154 -27.93 7.86 -13.45
CA ASP A 154 -28.35 8.73 -14.56
C ASP A 154 -28.72 7.91 -15.80
N ALA A 155 -27.98 6.83 -16.11
CA ALA A 155 -28.33 5.91 -17.18
C ALA A 155 -29.69 5.23 -16.96
N MET A 156 -30.06 4.88 -15.72
CA MET A 156 -31.40 4.32 -15.41
C MET A 156 -32.53 5.32 -15.67
N PHE A 157 -32.26 6.62 -15.55
CA PHE A 157 -33.21 7.69 -15.80
C PHE A 157 -33.08 8.29 -17.20
N ASN A 158 -32.51 7.56 -18.16
CA ASN A 158 -32.31 8.00 -19.55
C ASN A 158 -31.54 9.33 -19.65
N HIS A 159 -30.47 9.48 -18.87
CA HIS A 159 -29.56 10.64 -18.88
C HIS A 159 -30.19 11.99 -18.53
N ARG A 160 -31.34 12.00 -17.84
CA ARG A 160 -32.03 13.23 -17.46
C ARG A 160 -31.25 14.09 -16.47
N ILE A 161 -30.46 13.50 -15.57
CA ILE A 161 -29.72 14.23 -14.53
C ILE A 161 -28.55 14.96 -15.18
N HIS A 162 -27.83 14.28 -16.07
CA HIS A 162 -26.75 14.89 -16.83
C HIS A 162 -27.27 16.00 -17.75
N ASN A 163 -28.34 15.75 -18.50
CA ASN A 163 -28.95 16.73 -19.41
C ASN A 163 -29.48 17.97 -18.67
N PHE A 164 -30.08 17.78 -17.49
CA PHE A 164 -30.53 18.91 -16.66
C PHE A 164 -29.36 19.77 -16.18
N THR A 165 -28.26 19.12 -15.77
CA THR A 165 -27.06 19.79 -15.27
C THR A 165 -26.36 20.57 -16.39
N GLU A 166 -26.20 19.97 -17.57
CA GLU A 166 -25.64 20.66 -18.75
C GLU A 166 -26.52 21.84 -19.18
N ALA A 167 -27.85 21.70 -19.14
CA ALA A 167 -28.78 22.75 -19.55
C ALA A 167 -28.76 23.99 -18.62
N HIS A 168 -28.52 23.83 -17.32
CA HIS A 168 -28.58 24.93 -16.35
C HIS A 168 -27.21 25.51 -15.97
N LEU A 169 -26.15 24.69 -15.94
CA LEU A 169 -24.82 25.09 -15.45
C LEU A 169 -23.78 25.24 -16.58
N GLY A 170 -24.13 24.83 -17.80
CA GLY A 170 -23.26 24.91 -18.97
C GLY A 170 -22.17 23.83 -18.99
N ILE A 171 -21.50 23.72 -20.13
CA ILE A 171 -20.45 22.74 -20.40
C ILE A 171 -19.10 23.39 -20.15
N TRP A 172 -18.26 22.76 -19.32
CA TRP A 172 -16.88 23.19 -19.14
C TRP A 172 -16.00 22.59 -20.24
N GLN A 173 -15.44 23.43 -21.11
CA GLN A 173 -14.51 23.02 -22.17
C GLN A 173 -13.04 23.15 -21.74
N VAL A 174 -12.74 22.85 -20.49
CA VAL A 174 -11.35 22.85 -20.01
C VAL A 174 -10.82 21.43 -20.04
N PRO A 175 -9.72 21.14 -20.77
CA PRO A 175 -9.11 19.82 -20.78
C PRO A 175 -8.52 19.51 -19.40
N PHE A 176 -9.31 18.90 -18.52
CA PHE A 176 -8.96 18.34 -17.20
C PHE A 176 -10.18 18.25 -16.29
N LEU A 177 -11.06 19.26 -16.37
CA LEU A 177 -12.26 19.29 -15.57
C LEU A 177 -13.34 18.39 -16.17
N ALA A 178 -14.22 17.89 -15.31
CA ALA A 178 -15.43 17.22 -15.75
C ALA A 178 -16.22 18.14 -16.69
N ARG A 179 -16.76 17.54 -17.76
CA ARG A 179 -17.60 18.22 -18.77
C ARG A 179 -18.76 18.99 -18.12
N SER A 180 -19.31 18.44 -17.03
CA SER A 180 -20.24 19.10 -16.13
C SER A 180 -19.96 18.69 -14.67
N PRO A 181 -20.18 19.59 -13.71
CA PRO A 181 -20.01 19.27 -12.29
C PRO A 181 -21.06 18.27 -11.83
N ASP A 182 -20.62 17.18 -11.20
CA ASP A 182 -21.50 16.10 -10.74
C ASP A 182 -21.94 16.31 -9.27
N TRP A 183 -22.99 17.10 -9.09
CA TRP A 183 -23.56 17.41 -7.77
C TRP A 183 -24.15 16.20 -7.08
N LEU A 184 -24.68 15.25 -7.84
CA LEU A 184 -25.24 14.02 -7.30
C LEU A 184 -24.14 13.18 -6.66
N ALA A 185 -23.05 12.94 -7.39
CA ALA A 185 -21.87 12.22 -6.90
C ALA A 185 -21.32 12.85 -5.62
N ALA A 186 -21.15 14.18 -5.59
CA ALA A 186 -20.68 14.88 -4.40
C ALA A 186 -21.65 14.78 -3.21
N GLY A 187 -22.96 14.86 -3.46
CA GLY A 187 -23.99 14.67 -2.43
C GLY A 187 -23.92 13.28 -1.79
N ILE A 188 -23.67 12.23 -2.58
CA ILE A 188 -23.54 10.86 -2.08
C ILE A 188 -22.28 10.70 -1.23
N VAL A 189 -21.15 11.29 -1.63
CA VAL A 189 -19.92 11.27 -0.83
C VAL A 189 -20.15 11.92 0.53
N LEU A 190 -20.81 13.09 0.56
CA LEU A 190 -21.11 13.80 1.80
C LEU A 190 -22.11 13.02 2.67
N LEU A 191 -23.14 12.43 2.06
CA LEU A 191 -24.11 11.58 2.76
C LEU A 191 -23.44 10.35 3.37
N ALA A 192 -22.59 9.65 2.61
CA ALA A 192 -21.83 8.51 3.10
C ALA A 192 -20.87 8.93 4.22
N SER A 193 -20.23 10.09 4.11
CA SER A 193 -19.35 10.63 5.16
C SER A 193 -20.11 10.95 6.45
N ALA A 194 -21.29 11.56 6.33
CA ALA A 194 -22.17 11.81 7.47
C ALA A 194 -22.65 10.50 8.11
N PHE A 195 -23.00 9.49 7.30
CA PHE A 195 -23.43 8.19 7.79
C PHE A 195 -22.33 7.45 8.54
N VAL A 196 -21.11 7.39 8.00
CA VAL A 196 -19.95 6.76 8.67
C VAL A 196 -19.61 7.49 9.98
N SER A 197 -19.86 8.80 10.04
CA SER A 197 -19.65 9.61 11.25
C SER A 197 -20.60 9.25 12.40
N CYS A 198 -21.77 8.64 12.13
CA CYS A 198 -22.74 8.23 13.15
C CYS A 198 -22.30 7.00 13.97
N GLY A 199 -21.30 6.23 13.51
CA GLY A 199 -20.69 5.17 14.30
C GLY A 199 -20.26 3.95 13.49
N ALA A 200 -19.14 3.35 13.88
CA ALA A 200 -18.52 2.22 13.19
C ALA A 200 -19.39 0.96 13.16
N ARG A 201 -20.17 0.69 14.22
CA ARG A 201 -20.97 -0.56 14.34
C ARG A 201 -22.10 -0.63 13.32
N VAL A 202 -22.82 0.48 13.13
CA VAL A 202 -23.93 0.58 12.16
C VAL A 202 -23.37 0.54 10.74
N SER A 203 -22.27 1.25 10.49
CA SER A 203 -21.58 1.26 9.19
C SER A 203 -21.11 -0.14 8.78
N SER A 204 -20.47 -0.88 9.69
CA SER A 204 -19.99 -2.25 9.42
C SER A 204 -21.13 -3.22 9.10
N TRP A 205 -22.25 -3.17 9.83
CA TRP A 205 -23.40 -4.03 9.56
C TRP A 205 -24.03 -3.74 8.18
N LEU A 206 -24.17 -2.46 7.83
CA LEU A 206 -24.68 -2.07 6.51
C LEU A 206 -23.74 -2.56 5.40
N ASN A 207 -22.44 -2.37 5.59
CA ASN A 207 -21.42 -2.77 4.63
C ASN A 207 -21.43 -4.29 4.35
N HIS A 208 -21.56 -5.11 5.39
CA HIS A 208 -21.67 -6.57 5.23
C HIS A 208 -22.93 -6.95 4.46
N THR A 209 -24.06 -6.30 4.77
CA THR A 209 -25.35 -6.57 4.11
C THR A 209 -25.31 -6.19 2.63
N LEU A 210 -24.81 -5.01 2.29
CA LEU A 210 -24.68 -4.54 0.91
C LEU A 210 -23.69 -5.40 0.10
N SER A 211 -22.57 -5.81 0.72
CA SER A 211 -21.60 -6.73 0.10
C SER A 211 -22.25 -8.08 -0.25
N ALA A 212 -23.01 -8.64 0.68
CA ALA A 212 -23.69 -9.93 0.49
C ALA A 212 -24.73 -9.85 -0.64
N VAL A 213 -25.52 -8.77 -0.69
CA VAL A 213 -26.47 -8.52 -1.79
C VAL A 213 -25.74 -8.41 -3.12
N SER A 214 -24.63 -7.68 -3.18
CA SER A 214 -23.82 -7.54 -4.40
C SER A 214 -23.30 -8.89 -4.91
N MET A 215 -22.80 -9.76 -4.02
CA MET A 215 -22.37 -11.11 -4.39
C MET A 215 -23.50 -11.93 -5.04
N VAL A 216 -24.72 -11.84 -4.51
CA VAL A 216 -25.89 -12.54 -5.06
C VAL A 216 -26.24 -12.01 -6.45
N VAL A 217 -26.20 -10.69 -6.66
CA VAL A 217 -26.47 -10.09 -7.97
C VAL A 217 -25.41 -10.49 -9.01
N ILE A 218 -24.14 -10.60 -8.62
CA ILE A 218 -23.07 -11.06 -9.52
C ILE A 218 -23.30 -12.51 -9.94
N LEU A 219 -23.66 -13.38 -8.99
CA LEU A 219 -23.99 -14.76 -9.32
C LEU A 219 -25.19 -14.82 -10.29
N PHE A 220 -26.19 -13.97 -10.09
CA PHE A 220 -27.33 -13.83 -11.00
C PHE A 220 -26.89 -13.40 -12.41
N ILE A 221 -26.02 -12.39 -12.53
CA ILE A 221 -25.48 -11.92 -13.83
C ILE A 221 -24.77 -13.06 -14.55
N ILE A 222 -23.93 -13.82 -13.82
CA ILE A 222 -23.17 -14.93 -14.40
C ILE A 222 -24.13 -16.02 -14.91
N VAL A 223 -25.08 -16.46 -14.09
CA VAL A 223 -26.01 -17.55 -14.45
C VAL A 223 -26.92 -17.15 -15.61
N LEU A 224 -27.65 -16.04 -15.49
CA LEU A 224 -28.59 -15.61 -16.53
C LEU A 224 -27.86 -15.19 -17.80
N GLY A 225 -26.69 -14.58 -17.66
CA GLY A 225 -25.92 -14.13 -18.81
C GLY A 225 -25.29 -15.27 -19.61
N PHE A 226 -24.87 -16.37 -18.98
CA PHE A 226 -24.47 -17.58 -19.73
C PHE A 226 -25.65 -18.25 -20.45
N ILE A 227 -26.86 -18.21 -19.89
CA ILE A 227 -28.07 -18.69 -20.58
C ILE A 227 -28.36 -17.84 -21.83
N LEU A 228 -28.03 -16.54 -21.78
CA LEU A 228 -28.19 -15.58 -22.87
C LEU A 228 -26.95 -15.46 -23.77
N ALA A 229 -25.90 -16.24 -23.55
CA ALA A 229 -24.65 -16.14 -24.30
C ALA A 229 -24.82 -16.63 -25.75
N ARG A 230 -24.24 -15.90 -26.70
CA ARG A 230 -24.16 -16.31 -28.12
C ARG A 230 -22.68 -16.41 -28.52
N PRO A 231 -22.14 -17.63 -28.69
CA PRO A 231 -20.75 -17.82 -29.14
C PRO A 231 -20.42 -17.15 -30.48
N SER A 232 -21.43 -16.88 -31.32
CA SER A 232 -21.27 -16.14 -32.57
C SER A 232 -20.67 -14.74 -32.38
N ASN A 233 -20.87 -14.11 -31.22
CA ASN A 233 -20.38 -12.75 -30.93
C ASN A 233 -18.85 -12.68 -30.79
N TRP A 234 -18.18 -13.83 -30.62
CA TRP A 234 -16.71 -13.93 -30.67
C TRP A 234 -16.18 -14.35 -32.05
N GLY A 235 -17.08 -14.62 -33.01
CA GLY A 235 -16.72 -15.01 -34.37
C GLY A 235 -16.08 -13.87 -35.16
N GLU A 236 -15.46 -14.23 -36.29
CA GLU A 236 -14.79 -13.27 -37.18
C GLU A 236 -15.75 -12.19 -37.72
N ALA A 237 -17.04 -12.51 -37.84
CA ALA A 237 -18.08 -11.59 -38.32
C ALA A 237 -18.20 -10.31 -37.48
N GLU A 238 -17.86 -10.36 -36.19
CA GLU A 238 -17.95 -9.22 -35.25
C GLU A 238 -16.56 -8.61 -34.93
N GLY A 239 -15.51 -9.00 -35.66
CA GLY A 239 -14.14 -8.54 -35.43
C GLY A 239 -13.25 -9.52 -34.64
N GLY A 240 -13.75 -10.73 -34.36
CA GLY A 240 -12.99 -11.81 -33.71
C GLY A 240 -12.72 -11.59 -32.22
N PHE A 241 -11.93 -12.48 -31.62
CA PHE A 241 -11.66 -12.48 -30.18
C PHE A 241 -10.76 -11.32 -29.72
N ALA A 242 -9.77 -10.92 -30.53
CA ALA A 242 -8.76 -9.92 -30.14
C ALA A 242 -8.60 -8.82 -31.22
N PRO A 243 -9.60 -7.94 -31.40
CA PRO A 243 -9.61 -6.93 -32.47
C PRO A 243 -8.45 -5.93 -32.37
N PHE A 244 -8.01 -5.60 -31.15
CA PHE A 244 -6.90 -4.66 -30.89
C PHE A 244 -5.53 -5.37 -30.74
N GLY A 245 -5.48 -6.68 -30.98
CA GLY A 245 -4.28 -7.49 -30.88
C GLY A 245 -3.63 -7.51 -29.48
N PHE A 246 -2.37 -7.94 -29.42
CA PHE A 246 -1.62 -8.06 -28.16
C PHE A 246 -1.40 -6.71 -27.46
N SER A 247 -1.25 -5.63 -28.23
CA SER A 247 -1.08 -4.28 -27.69
C SER A 247 -2.31 -3.84 -26.90
N GLY A 248 -3.51 -4.08 -27.45
CA GLY A 248 -4.78 -3.83 -26.76
C GLY A 248 -4.89 -4.63 -25.47
N ILE A 249 -4.59 -5.93 -25.50
CA ILE A 249 -4.62 -6.80 -24.31
C ILE A 249 -3.73 -6.25 -23.20
N MET A 250 -2.49 -5.86 -23.51
CA MET A 250 -1.56 -5.34 -22.51
C MET A 250 -1.98 -3.97 -21.96
N SER A 251 -2.50 -3.09 -22.82
CA SER A 251 -3.06 -1.80 -22.39
C SER A 251 -4.28 -2.00 -21.47
N GLY A 252 -5.18 -2.90 -21.85
CA GLY A 252 -6.35 -3.28 -21.06
C GLY A 252 -5.96 -3.89 -19.71
N THR A 253 -4.89 -4.68 -19.63
CA THR A 253 -4.37 -5.23 -18.36
C THR A 253 -4.01 -4.13 -17.38
N ALA A 254 -3.35 -3.05 -17.83
CA ALA A 254 -2.99 -1.93 -16.96
C ALA A 254 -4.21 -1.23 -16.39
N THR A 255 -5.24 -1.03 -17.21
CA THR A 255 -6.52 -0.46 -16.76
C THR A 255 -7.29 -1.43 -15.86
N CYS A 256 -7.35 -2.72 -16.20
CA CYS A 256 -8.01 -3.76 -15.41
C CYS A 256 -7.35 -3.98 -14.05
N PHE A 257 -6.09 -3.59 -13.86
CA PHE A 257 -5.45 -3.65 -12.56
C PHE A 257 -6.23 -2.87 -11.49
N TYR A 258 -6.87 -1.76 -11.87
CA TYR A 258 -7.75 -0.98 -10.99
C TYR A 258 -8.83 -1.83 -10.33
N ALA A 259 -9.41 -2.78 -11.06
CA ALA A 259 -10.49 -3.63 -10.58
C ALA A 259 -10.08 -4.56 -9.41
N PHE A 260 -8.78 -4.77 -9.22
CA PHE A 260 -8.23 -5.59 -8.14
C PHE A 260 -7.72 -4.78 -6.95
N VAL A 261 -7.84 -3.46 -7.00
CA VAL A 261 -7.51 -2.59 -5.86
C VAL A 261 -8.58 -2.76 -4.77
N GLY A 262 -8.17 -2.89 -3.50
CA GLY A 262 -9.08 -3.03 -2.35
C GLY A 262 -8.79 -4.23 -1.45
N PHE A 263 -7.95 -5.19 -1.85
CA PHE A 263 -7.54 -6.28 -0.94
C PHE A 263 -6.70 -5.78 0.25
N ASP A 264 -6.05 -4.63 0.12
CA ASP A 264 -5.23 -3.96 1.14
C ASP A 264 -6.07 -3.46 2.33
N VAL A 265 -7.39 -3.30 2.15
CA VAL A 265 -8.35 -3.03 3.23
C VAL A 265 -8.32 -4.15 4.28
N ILE A 266 -8.10 -5.40 3.86
CA ILE A 266 -7.97 -6.54 4.79
C ILE A 266 -6.74 -6.36 5.68
N ALA A 267 -5.63 -5.89 5.12
CA ALA A 267 -4.41 -5.61 5.87
C ALA A 267 -4.60 -4.42 6.82
N ALA A 268 -5.35 -3.38 6.40
CA ALA A 268 -5.70 -2.24 7.23
C ALA A 268 -6.57 -2.64 8.44
N SER A 269 -7.44 -3.64 8.28
CA SER A 269 -8.31 -4.18 9.35
C SER A 269 -7.72 -5.38 10.11
N SER A 270 -6.42 -5.67 9.94
CA SER A 270 -5.76 -6.80 10.60
C SER A 270 -5.78 -6.73 12.13
N GLU A 271 -5.85 -5.53 12.72
CA GLU A 271 -5.91 -5.32 14.17
C GLU A 271 -7.24 -5.79 14.79
N GLU A 272 -8.33 -5.76 14.02
CA GLU A 272 -9.69 -6.17 14.45
C GLU A 272 -9.95 -7.67 14.20
N ALA A 273 -9.02 -8.38 13.56
CA ALA A 273 -9.14 -9.80 13.25
C ALA A 273 -8.96 -10.68 14.51
N ARG A 274 -9.81 -11.69 14.69
CA ARG A 274 -9.68 -12.64 15.81
C ARG A 274 -8.36 -13.40 15.82
N ASN A 275 -7.88 -13.82 14.64
CA ASN A 275 -6.60 -14.52 14.48
C ASN A 275 -5.86 -13.99 13.24
N PRO A 276 -5.16 -12.83 13.34
CA PRO A 276 -4.60 -12.16 12.16
C PRO A 276 -3.56 -13.01 11.43
N LYS A 277 -2.76 -13.81 12.15
CA LYS A 277 -1.69 -14.64 11.59
C LYS A 277 -2.16 -15.62 10.51
N ARG A 278 -3.39 -16.14 10.64
CA ARG A 278 -4.01 -17.08 9.70
C ARG A 278 -5.16 -16.46 8.91
N ALA A 279 -5.95 -15.59 9.55
CA ALA A 279 -7.15 -15.04 8.95
C ALA A 279 -6.84 -14.03 7.85
N VAL A 280 -5.82 -13.17 8.03
CA VAL A 280 -5.47 -12.15 7.03
C VAL A 280 -4.99 -12.79 5.72
N PRO A 281 -4.02 -13.73 5.72
CA PRO A 281 -3.59 -14.38 4.47
C PRO A 281 -4.70 -15.17 3.77
N LEU A 282 -5.50 -15.92 4.54
CA LEU A 282 -6.61 -16.68 4.00
C LEU A 282 -7.66 -15.75 3.38
N ALA A 283 -7.99 -14.65 4.07
CA ALA A 283 -8.97 -13.69 3.57
C ALA A 283 -8.50 -13.00 2.29
N VAL A 284 -7.24 -12.55 2.23
CA VAL A 284 -6.66 -11.92 1.04
C VAL A 284 -6.69 -12.85 -0.17
N ALA A 285 -6.27 -14.12 0.01
CA ALA A 285 -6.25 -15.09 -1.08
C ALA A 285 -7.67 -15.45 -1.57
N LEU A 286 -8.60 -15.70 -0.64
CA LEU A 286 -9.99 -16.01 -0.97
C LEU A 286 -10.69 -14.82 -1.63
N SER A 287 -10.53 -13.61 -1.10
CA SER A 287 -11.18 -12.43 -1.66
C SER A 287 -10.70 -12.14 -3.07
N LEU A 288 -9.38 -12.22 -3.30
CA LEU A 288 -8.82 -11.95 -4.62
C LEU A 288 -9.22 -13.03 -5.63
N GLY A 289 -9.22 -14.31 -5.23
CA GLY A 289 -9.67 -15.41 -6.08
C GLY A 289 -11.14 -15.27 -6.47
N LEU A 290 -12.01 -14.92 -5.51
CA LEU A 290 -13.43 -14.67 -5.77
C LEU A 290 -13.62 -13.47 -6.71
N ALA A 291 -12.95 -12.35 -6.44
CA ALA A 291 -13.01 -11.17 -7.31
C ALA A 291 -12.52 -11.51 -8.73
N ALA A 292 -11.38 -12.16 -8.89
CA ALA A 292 -10.83 -12.55 -10.19
C ALA A 292 -11.79 -13.46 -10.96
N SER A 293 -12.39 -14.45 -10.30
CA SER A 293 -13.38 -15.32 -10.92
C SER A 293 -14.60 -14.54 -11.39
N ALA A 294 -15.11 -13.61 -10.58
CA ALA A 294 -16.24 -12.76 -10.93
C ALA A 294 -15.91 -11.87 -12.13
N TYR A 295 -14.76 -11.20 -12.13
CA TYR A 295 -14.30 -10.36 -13.23
C TYR A 295 -14.20 -11.12 -14.55
N ILE A 296 -13.54 -12.28 -14.53
CA ILE A 296 -13.36 -13.13 -15.72
C ILE A 296 -14.71 -13.63 -16.26
N LEU A 297 -15.57 -14.15 -15.39
CA LEU A 297 -16.86 -14.72 -15.78
C LEU A 297 -17.84 -13.65 -16.27
N VAL A 298 -17.93 -12.52 -15.57
CA VAL A 298 -18.80 -11.39 -15.97
C VAL A 298 -18.34 -10.79 -17.29
N SER A 299 -17.01 -10.65 -17.51
CA SER A 299 -16.47 -10.17 -18.78
C SER A 299 -16.77 -11.12 -19.94
N ALA A 300 -16.65 -12.43 -19.71
CA ALA A 300 -17.01 -13.44 -20.71
C ALA A 300 -18.49 -13.38 -21.05
N VAL A 301 -19.36 -13.31 -20.03
CA VAL A 301 -20.80 -13.18 -20.20
C VAL A 301 -21.16 -11.91 -20.98
N LEU A 302 -20.61 -10.75 -20.61
CA LEU A 302 -20.93 -9.48 -21.24
C LEU A 302 -20.60 -9.49 -22.74
N THR A 303 -19.40 -9.96 -23.09
CA THR A 303 -18.93 -10.00 -24.49
C THR A 303 -19.56 -11.12 -25.32
N LEU A 304 -20.09 -12.17 -24.67
CA LEU A 304 -20.88 -13.22 -25.35
C LEU A 304 -22.36 -12.85 -25.48
N MET A 305 -22.92 -12.04 -24.58
CA MET A 305 -24.32 -11.63 -24.66
C MET A 305 -24.58 -10.66 -25.81
N ILE A 306 -23.67 -9.71 -26.02
CA ILE A 306 -23.80 -8.63 -26.99
C ILE A 306 -22.46 -8.37 -27.70
N PRO A 307 -22.47 -8.01 -29.00
CA PRO A 307 -21.27 -7.55 -29.70
C PRO A 307 -20.54 -6.41 -28.98
N TRP A 308 -19.23 -6.49 -28.89
CA TRP A 308 -18.41 -5.57 -28.08
C TRP A 308 -18.50 -4.10 -28.55
N HIS A 309 -18.78 -3.85 -29.84
CA HIS A 309 -18.93 -2.50 -30.39
C HIS A 309 -20.17 -1.74 -29.90
N SER A 310 -21.24 -2.46 -29.56
CA SER A 310 -22.53 -1.86 -29.16
C SER A 310 -22.69 -1.71 -27.65
N LEU A 311 -21.65 -2.00 -26.87
CA LEU A 311 -21.65 -1.80 -25.43
C LEU A 311 -21.76 -0.31 -25.09
N ASN A 312 -22.53 0.04 -24.07
CA ASN A 312 -22.50 1.38 -23.49
C ASN A 312 -21.41 1.45 -22.40
N PRO A 313 -20.39 2.32 -22.51
CA PRO A 313 -19.27 2.34 -21.55
C PRO A 313 -19.68 2.69 -20.11
N ASN A 314 -20.76 3.45 -19.89
CA ASN A 314 -21.14 3.91 -18.56
C ASN A 314 -22.03 2.90 -17.78
N SER A 315 -22.70 1.98 -18.49
CA SER A 315 -23.74 1.11 -17.91
C SER A 315 -23.82 -0.25 -18.61
N ALA A 316 -22.68 -0.76 -19.10
CA ALA A 316 -22.61 -1.90 -20.00
C ALA A 316 -23.38 -3.15 -19.52
N LEU A 317 -23.30 -3.50 -18.24
CA LEU A 317 -23.94 -4.71 -17.72
C LEU A 317 -25.47 -4.59 -17.70
N ALA A 318 -26.04 -3.49 -17.19
CA ALA A 318 -27.50 -3.31 -17.19
C ALA A 318 -28.03 -3.13 -18.62
N ASP A 319 -27.34 -2.32 -19.43
CA ASP A 319 -27.68 -2.08 -20.83
C ASP A 319 -27.69 -3.39 -21.63
N ALA A 320 -26.79 -4.33 -21.31
CA ALA A 320 -26.78 -5.62 -21.98
C ALA A 320 -28.06 -6.45 -21.75
N PHE A 321 -28.68 -6.38 -20.58
CA PHE A 321 -29.96 -7.04 -20.35
C PHE A 321 -31.13 -6.27 -21.01
N TYR A 322 -31.07 -4.94 -21.07
CA TYR A 322 -32.08 -4.12 -21.78
C TYR A 322 -32.09 -4.40 -23.28
N GLN A 323 -30.93 -4.41 -23.93
CA GLN A 323 -30.81 -4.69 -25.37
C GLN A 323 -31.27 -6.11 -25.74
N ARG A 324 -31.19 -7.07 -24.81
CA ARG A 324 -31.68 -8.45 -25.00
C ARG A 324 -33.16 -8.62 -24.69
N GLY A 325 -33.88 -7.57 -24.28
CA GLY A 325 -35.30 -7.60 -23.97
C GLY A 325 -35.65 -7.98 -22.52
N TYR A 326 -34.66 -8.15 -21.64
CA TYR A 326 -34.85 -8.53 -20.23
C TYR A 326 -34.73 -7.30 -19.32
N GLY A 327 -35.65 -6.33 -19.48
CA GLY A 327 -35.58 -5.07 -18.73
C GLY A 327 -35.64 -5.23 -17.20
N TRP A 328 -36.40 -6.20 -16.69
CA TRP A 328 -36.47 -6.48 -15.26
C TRP A 328 -35.12 -6.93 -14.68
N ALA A 329 -34.32 -7.69 -15.46
CA ALA A 329 -32.98 -8.11 -15.08
C ALA A 329 -32.03 -6.92 -15.09
N GLY A 330 -32.17 -6.00 -16.06
CA GLY A 330 -31.44 -4.74 -16.10
C GLY A 330 -31.60 -3.91 -14.81
N TYR A 331 -32.82 -3.79 -14.28
CA TYR A 331 -33.07 -3.10 -13.01
C TYR A 331 -32.43 -3.80 -11.80
N LEU A 332 -32.47 -5.14 -11.76
CA LEU A 332 -31.83 -5.92 -10.70
C LEU A 332 -30.31 -5.71 -10.69
N VAL A 333 -29.69 -5.76 -11.88
CA VAL A 333 -28.25 -5.51 -12.07
C VAL A 333 -27.88 -4.08 -11.67
N ALA A 334 -28.71 -3.10 -12.02
CA ALA A 334 -28.49 -1.71 -11.65
C ALA A 334 -28.60 -1.46 -10.14
N THR A 335 -29.55 -2.14 -9.48
CA THR A 335 -29.66 -2.06 -8.02
C THR A 335 -28.43 -2.69 -7.34
N GLY A 336 -27.96 -3.82 -7.88
CA GLY A 336 -26.73 -4.47 -7.40
C GLY A 336 -25.48 -3.61 -7.58
N SER A 337 -25.35 -2.89 -8.71
CA SER A 337 -24.22 -1.99 -8.95
C SER A 337 -24.19 -0.84 -7.94
N ILE A 338 -25.35 -0.23 -7.67
CA ILE A 338 -25.52 0.82 -6.65
C ILE A 338 -25.10 0.29 -5.28
N CYS A 339 -25.59 -0.88 -4.87
CA CYS A 339 -25.21 -1.51 -3.60
C CYS A 339 -23.70 -1.79 -3.51
N ALA A 340 -23.10 -2.31 -4.59
CA ALA A 340 -21.66 -2.61 -4.67
C ALA A 340 -20.81 -1.33 -4.54
N MET A 341 -21.13 -0.29 -5.30
CA MET A 341 -20.41 0.98 -5.28
C MET A 341 -20.57 1.69 -3.94
N THR A 342 -21.75 1.67 -3.31
CA THR A 342 -21.93 2.21 -1.95
C THR A 342 -21.06 1.46 -0.93
N THR A 343 -20.92 0.14 -1.06
CA THR A 343 -20.04 -0.67 -0.21
C THR A 343 -18.58 -0.21 -0.32
N VAL A 344 -18.05 -0.09 -1.54
CA VAL A 344 -16.67 0.40 -1.78
C VAL A 344 -16.49 1.80 -1.19
N GLN A 345 -17.47 2.69 -1.36
CA GLN A 345 -17.42 4.05 -0.82
C GLN A 345 -17.33 4.06 0.72
N LEU A 346 -18.16 3.26 1.39
CA LEU A 346 -18.16 3.15 2.85
C LEU A 346 -16.83 2.58 3.36
N ASN A 347 -16.26 1.58 2.69
CA ASN A 347 -14.95 1.01 3.03
C ASN A 347 -13.83 2.06 2.90
N GLY A 348 -13.82 2.83 1.81
CA GLY A 348 -12.82 3.90 1.62
C GLY A 348 -12.90 4.98 2.71
N LEU A 349 -14.11 5.43 3.04
CA LEU A 349 -14.35 6.43 4.10
C LEU A 349 -14.06 5.91 5.51
N PHE A 350 -14.01 4.59 5.69
CA PHE A 350 -13.63 3.96 6.95
C PHE A 350 -12.11 3.82 7.09
N CYS A 351 -11.41 3.44 6.02
CA CYS A 351 -9.97 3.22 6.03
C CYS A 351 -9.15 4.50 6.02
N LEU A 352 -9.50 5.48 5.18
CA LEU A 352 -8.72 6.70 4.98
C LEU A 352 -8.48 7.47 6.29
N PRO A 353 -9.51 7.80 7.11
CA PRO A 353 -9.31 8.52 8.36
C PRO A 353 -8.44 7.77 9.38
N ARG A 354 -8.40 6.43 9.33
CA ARG A 354 -7.56 5.61 10.21
C ARG A 354 -6.08 5.68 9.84
N ILE A 355 -5.77 5.71 8.54
CA ILE A 355 -4.40 5.90 8.07
C ILE A 355 -3.90 7.28 8.50
N ILE A 356 -4.73 8.32 8.34
CA ILE A 356 -4.41 9.68 8.78
C ILE A 356 -4.26 9.76 10.29
N TYR A 357 -5.16 9.13 11.05
CA TYR A 357 -5.05 9.01 12.49
C TYR A 357 -3.72 8.35 12.90
N ALA A 358 -3.33 7.25 12.27
CA ALA A 358 -2.05 6.57 12.56
C ALA A 358 -0.84 7.49 12.28
N MET A 359 -0.85 8.22 11.15
CA MET A 359 0.20 9.21 10.84
C MET A 359 0.24 10.38 11.82
N ALA A 360 -0.93 10.87 12.26
CA ALA A 360 -1.03 11.96 13.22
C ALA A 360 -0.60 11.53 14.63
N VAL A 361 -0.94 10.30 15.04
CA VAL A 361 -0.48 9.71 16.32
C VAL A 361 1.04 9.55 16.33
N ASP A 362 1.66 9.22 15.19
CA ASP A 362 3.12 9.13 15.07
C ASP A 362 3.80 10.52 14.97
N GLY A 363 3.03 11.62 14.94
CA GLY A 363 3.53 13.01 14.87
C GLY A 363 3.98 13.44 13.47
N LEU A 364 3.70 12.62 12.46
CA LEU A 364 4.08 12.85 11.07
C LEU A 364 3.07 13.70 10.30
N PHE A 365 1.83 13.76 10.80
CA PHE A 365 0.74 14.58 10.28
C PHE A 365 0.12 15.42 11.40
N PHE A 366 -0.67 16.45 11.03
CA PHE A 366 -1.20 17.41 12.00
C PHE A 366 -1.96 16.73 13.15
N GLU A 367 -1.60 17.09 14.38
CA GLU A 367 -2.13 16.49 15.62
C GLU A 367 -3.66 16.58 15.76
N ALA A 368 -4.30 17.56 15.13
CA ALA A 368 -5.77 17.70 15.11
C ALA A 368 -6.47 16.43 14.58
N PHE A 369 -5.85 15.69 13.65
CA PHE A 369 -6.41 14.44 13.12
C PHE A 369 -6.18 13.21 14.01
N ALA A 370 -5.41 13.35 15.10
CA ALA A 370 -5.27 12.32 16.12
C ALA A 370 -6.45 12.33 17.12
N TYR A 371 -7.35 13.31 17.05
CA TYR A 371 -8.51 13.36 17.95
C TYR A 371 -9.61 12.36 17.54
N VAL A 372 -10.05 11.54 18.49
CA VAL A 372 -11.14 10.56 18.33
C VAL A 372 -12.33 10.98 19.18
N HIS A 373 -13.53 11.00 18.57
CA HIS A 373 -14.73 11.45 19.27
C HIS A 373 -15.22 10.41 20.31
N PRO A 374 -15.50 10.81 21.56
CA PRO A 374 -15.71 9.86 22.67
C PRO A 374 -16.98 8.99 22.54
N ARG A 375 -18.05 9.47 21.89
CA ARG A 375 -19.30 8.71 21.74
C ARG A 375 -19.28 7.74 20.56
N THR A 376 -18.65 8.14 19.46
CA THR A 376 -18.69 7.41 18.19
C THR A 376 -17.43 6.59 17.95
N GLN A 377 -16.35 6.85 18.71
CA GLN A 377 -15.06 6.17 18.64
C GLN A 377 -14.44 6.21 17.24
N VAL A 378 -14.71 7.29 16.49
CA VAL A 378 -14.18 7.53 15.13
C VAL A 378 -13.49 8.90 15.03
N PRO A 379 -12.47 9.05 14.17
CA PRO A 379 -11.79 10.32 13.92
C PRO A 379 -12.68 11.23 13.03
N LEU A 380 -13.60 11.95 13.66
CA LEU A 380 -14.64 12.74 12.97
C LEU A 380 -14.06 13.79 12.02
N LEU A 381 -12.99 14.48 12.43
CA LEU A 381 -12.34 15.50 11.61
C LEU A 381 -11.73 14.90 10.33
N GLY A 382 -11.18 13.68 10.43
CA GLY A 382 -10.67 12.94 9.28
C GLY A 382 -11.79 12.54 8.32
N ILE A 383 -12.90 12.00 8.83
CA ILE A 383 -14.04 11.59 7.99
C ILE A 383 -14.64 12.79 7.26
N LEU A 384 -15.00 13.86 7.98
CA LEU A 384 -15.67 15.01 7.38
C LEU A 384 -14.72 15.84 6.50
N GLY A 385 -13.48 16.03 6.93
CA GLY A 385 -12.49 16.79 6.18
C GLY A 385 -12.12 16.13 4.85
N PHE A 386 -11.75 14.84 4.89
CA PHE A 386 -11.40 14.11 3.68
C PHE A 386 -12.62 13.68 2.85
N GLY A 387 -13.79 13.51 3.47
CA GLY A 387 -15.05 13.35 2.76
C GLY A 387 -15.43 14.60 1.96
N ALA A 388 -15.29 15.79 2.55
CA ALA A 388 -15.47 17.05 1.84
C ALA A 388 -14.45 17.25 0.72
N LEU A 389 -13.17 16.92 0.97
CA LEU A 389 -12.14 16.94 -0.06
C LEU A 389 -12.49 16.02 -1.23
N THR A 390 -12.94 14.79 -0.93
CA THR A 390 -13.38 13.82 -1.94
C THR A 390 -14.58 14.35 -2.74
N ALA A 391 -15.55 14.99 -2.09
CA ALA A 391 -16.69 15.60 -2.75
C ALA A 391 -16.27 16.72 -3.72
N VAL A 392 -15.32 17.57 -3.33
CA VAL A 392 -14.75 18.61 -4.20
C VAL A 392 -14.02 18.00 -5.40
N VAL A 393 -13.19 16.99 -5.17
CA VAL A 393 -12.49 16.28 -6.25
C VAL A 393 -13.48 15.65 -7.23
N THR A 394 -14.56 15.06 -6.72
CA THR A 394 -15.64 14.44 -7.50
C THR A 394 -16.38 15.45 -8.39
N LEU A 395 -16.61 16.66 -7.88
CA LEU A 395 -17.24 17.75 -8.64
C LEU A 395 -16.36 18.21 -9.80
N LEU A 396 -15.05 18.27 -9.59
CA LEU A 396 -14.12 18.92 -10.51
C LEU A 396 -13.52 17.97 -11.54
N LEU A 397 -13.29 16.70 -11.21
CA LEU A 397 -12.52 15.77 -12.05
C LEU A 397 -13.38 14.70 -12.70
N ASP A 398 -12.96 14.24 -13.88
CA ASP A 398 -13.63 13.16 -14.60
C ASP A 398 -13.13 11.76 -14.23
N ILE A 399 -13.97 10.74 -14.46
CA ILE A 399 -13.73 9.36 -14.01
C ILE A 399 -12.47 8.74 -14.63
N GLU A 400 -12.20 8.98 -15.92
CA GLU A 400 -11.02 8.44 -16.60
C GLU A 400 -9.72 9.00 -16.01
N ALA A 401 -9.69 10.32 -15.78
CA ALA A 401 -8.54 10.99 -15.18
C ALA A 401 -8.30 10.49 -13.74
N LEU A 402 -9.37 10.23 -12.99
CA LEU A 402 -9.29 9.66 -11.64
C LEU A 402 -8.73 8.23 -11.66
N VAL A 403 -9.24 7.34 -12.52
CA VAL A 403 -8.80 5.93 -12.58
C VAL A 403 -7.33 5.80 -12.98
N GLN A 404 -6.86 6.56 -13.97
CA GLN A 404 -5.46 6.55 -14.36
C GLN A 404 -4.54 7.08 -13.25
N PHE A 405 -4.99 8.12 -12.53
CA PHE A 405 -4.23 8.73 -11.44
C PHE A 405 -4.19 7.86 -10.18
N LEU A 406 -5.24 7.08 -9.94
CA LEU A 406 -5.29 6.11 -8.87
C LEU A 406 -4.28 4.97 -9.09
N SER A 407 -4.23 4.44 -10.32
CA SER A 407 -3.43 3.26 -10.66
C SER A 407 -1.93 3.45 -10.39
N ILE A 408 -1.37 4.64 -10.69
CA ILE A 408 0.06 4.92 -10.39
C ILE A 408 0.34 4.89 -8.89
N GLY A 409 -0.56 5.44 -8.07
CA GLY A 409 -0.40 5.49 -6.62
C GLY A 409 -0.41 4.10 -6.00
N THR A 410 -1.38 3.27 -6.38
CA THR A 410 -1.49 1.89 -5.87
C THR A 410 -0.30 1.03 -6.30
N LEU A 411 0.11 1.12 -7.58
CA LEU A 411 1.28 0.38 -8.08
C LEU A 411 2.57 0.76 -7.36
N LEU A 412 2.73 2.04 -7.02
CA LEU A 412 3.86 2.49 -6.21
C LEU A 412 3.78 1.93 -4.79
N ALA A 413 2.63 1.99 -4.12
CA ALA A 413 2.45 1.39 -2.79
C ALA A 413 2.80 -0.10 -2.78
N TYR A 414 2.35 -0.86 -3.78
CA TYR A 414 2.60 -2.29 -3.86
C TYR A 414 4.08 -2.61 -4.12
N THR A 415 4.75 -1.78 -4.91
CA THR A 415 6.20 -1.88 -5.13
C THR A 415 6.96 -1.70 -3.83
N PHE A 416 6.61 -0.69 -3.03
CA PHE A 416 7.24 -0.47 -1.73
C PHE A 416 6.97 -1.59 -0.75
N VAL A 417 5.74 -2.12 -0.68
CA VAL A 417 5.43 -3.28 0.18
C VAL A 417 6.23 -4.52 -0.23
N ALA A 418 6.38 -4.79 -1.52
CA ALA A 418 7.21 -5.90 -2.00
C ALA A 418 8.69 -5.74 -1.56
N ILE A 419 9.24 -4.54 -1.68
CA ILE A 419 10.61 -4.25 -1.21
C ILE A 419 10.68 -4.34 0.33
N SER A 420 9.66 -3.89 1.06
CA SER A 420 9.58 -4.00 2.52
C SER A 420 9.60 -5.45 2.99
N VAL A 421 8.87 -6.36 2.31
CA VAL A 421 8.91 -7.80 2.65
C VAL A 421 10.32 -8.37 2.42
N LEU A 422 10.95 -8.02 1.30
CA LEU A 422 12.34 -8.42 1.02
C LEU A 422 13.28 -7.90 2.12
N ALA A 423 13.20 -6.62 2.48
CA ALA A 423 14.02 -6.06 3.55
C ALA A 423 13.80 -6.79 4.88
N LEU A 424 12.55 -7.00 5.28
CA LEU A 424 12.21 -7.64 6.55
C LEU A 424 12.67 -9.11 6.63
N ARG A 425 12.59 -9.87 5.53
CA ARG A 425 13.02 -11.29 5.46
C ARG A 425 14.51 -11.49 5.74
N PHE A 426 15.34 -10.48 5.52
CA PHE A 426 16.79 -10.57 5.67
C PHE A 426 17.36 -9.58 6.69
N GLN A 427 16.51 -8.84 7.40
CA GLN A 427 16.92 -8.05 8.55
C GLN A 427 17.22 -8.99 9.72
N THR A 428 18.33 -8.72 10.41
CA THR A 428 18.62 -9.37 11.68
C THR A 428 17.67 -8.80 12.72
N ALA A 429 16.89 -9.64 13.41
CA ALA A 429 16.09 -9.19 14.55
C ALA A 429 17.05 -8.54 15.55
N SER A 430 17.01 -7.21 15.65
CA SER A 430 17.81 -6.49 16.61
C SER A 430 17.27 -6.88 17.98
N GLN A 431 17.97 -7.76 18.70
CA GLN A 431 17.69 -8.01 20.09
C GLN A 431 17.96 -6.69 20.85
N SER A 432 16.93 -5.89 21.06
CA SER A 432 16.89 -4.99 22.22
C SER A 432 16.59 -5.84 23.46
N GLY A 433 17.49 -6.76 23.78
CA GLY A 433 17.55 -7.34 25.10
C GLY A 433 18.06 -6.25 26.02
N SER A 434 17.16 -5.65 26.80
CA SER A 434 17.56 -4.96 28.01
C SER A 434 18.49 -5.89 28.81
N PRO A 435 19.63 -5.41 29.32
CA PRO A 435 20.34 -6.15 30.36
C PRO A 435 19.40 -6.16 31.56
N SER A 436 18.67 -7.25 31.74
CA SER A 436 17.92 -7.46 32.98
C SER A 436 18.96 -7.49 34.09
N LEU A 437 18.99 -6.41 34.87
CA LEU A 437 19.72 -6.38 36.13
C LEU A 437 19.24 -7.57 36.94
N SER A 438 20.11 -8.56 37.13
CA SER A 438 19.92 -9.62 38.10
C SER A 438 20.03 -9.01 39.50
N GLY A 439 18.93 -8.42 39.95
CA GLY A 439 18.75 -7.90 41.29
C GLY A 439 17.52 -8.56 41.93
N SER A 440 17.79 -9.60 42.71
CA SER A 440 16.99 -10.07 43.85
C SER A 440 15.45 -10.09 43.71
N SER A 441 14.89 -11.27 43.45
CA SER A 441 13.73 -11.72 44.23
C SER A 441 13.79 -13.24 44.42
N LEU A 442 14.11 -13.63 45.65
CA LEU A 442 13.79 -14.94 46.20
C LEU A 442 12.27 -15.10 46.19
N ARG A 443 11.79 -16.20 45.60
CA ARG A 443 10.59 -17.00 45.96
C ARG A 443 9.68 -17.30 44.76
N ALA A 444 9.96 -18.42 44.08
CA ALA A 444 8.98 -19.36 43.51
C ALA A 444 9.70 -20.58 42.86
N LYS A 445 10.19 -21.50 43.70
CA LYS A 445 10.18 -22.95 43.40
C LYS A 445 8.69 -23.36 43.52
N GLU A 446 8.02 -24.05 42.61
CA GLU A 446 8.30 -25.37 42.03
C GLU A 446 7.26 -25.64 40.92
N TYR A 447 7.72 -25.94 39.71
CA TYR A 447 7.22 -26.98 38.79
C TYR A 447 8.02 -26.80 37.48
N ARG A 448 9.18 -27.46 37.40
CA ARG A 448 9.93 -27.57 36.13
C ARG A 448 9.92 -29.03 35.72
N SER A 449 9.19 -29.29 34.65
CA SER A 449 9.18 -30.58 33.95
C SER A 449 10.58 -30.88 33.41
N PHE A 450 11.00 -32.13 33.50
CA PHE A 450 12.28 -32.66 33.03
C PHE A 450 12.49 -32.50 31.50
N SER A 451 11.44 -32.10 30.76
CA SER A 451 11.51 -31.73 29.34
C SER A 451 12.31 -30.46 29.05
N ASP A 452 12.36 -29.49 29.99
CA ASP A 452 13.07 -28.22 29.76
C ASP A 452 14.60 -28.39 29.84
N HIS A 453 15.07 -29.41 30.55
CA HIS A 453 16.50 -29.70 30.65
C HIS A 453 17.08 -30.36 29.39
N LEU A 454 16.23 -30.93 28.51
CA LEU A 454 16.70 -31.44 27.21
C LEU A 454 16.79 -30.33 26.15
N GLU A 455 16.01 -29.26 26.26
CA GLU A 455 16.11 -28.09 25.36
C GLU A 455 17.28 -27.16 25.74
N LEU A 456 17.71 -27.14 27.00
CA LEU A 456 18.82 -26.31 27.48
C LEU A 456 20.22 -26.83 27.12
N VAL A 457 20.35 -28.03 26.56
CA VAL A 457 21.61 -28.57 26.00
C VAL A 457 21.61 -28.51 24.46
N GLY A 458 20.52 -28.04 23.86
CA GLY A 458 20.38 -27.81 22.42
C GLY A 458 20.66 -26.36 21.98
N THR A 459 21.51 -25.60 22.69
CA THR A 459 21.93 -24.24 22.28
C THR A 459 22.89 -24.28 21.08
N GLY A 460 22.48 -24.92 20.00
CA GLY A 460 22.95 -24.59 18.66
C GLY A 460 22.26 -23.30 18.25
N HIS A 461 23.02 -22.22 18.15
CA HIS A 461 22.55 -20.97 17.55
C HIS A 461 21.88 -21.30 16.21
N GLY A 462 20.56 -21.12 16.13
CA GLY A 462 19.87 -21.10 14.85
C GLY A 462 20.57 -20.09 13.96
N PRO A 463 20.78 -20.40 12.67
CA PRO A 463 21.70 -19.62 11.87
C PRO A 463 21.12 -18.22 11.61
N GLU A 464 21.94 -17.19 11.85
CA GLU A 464 21.50 -15.79 11.91
C GLU A 464 20.92 -15.30 10.56
N PRO A 465 19.71 -14.68 10.55
CA PRO A 465 19.13 -14.15 9.32
C PRO A 465 19.99 -13.02 8.74
N GLY A 466 20.14 -13.02 7.41
CA GLY A 466 20.98 -12.07 6.68
C GLY A 466 22.45 -12.48 6.50
N ARG A 467 22.88 -13.66 6.99
CA ARG A 467 24.17 -14.28 6.65
C ARG A 467 24.06 -15.31 5.53
N LEU A 468 25.18 -15.64 4.89
CA LEU A 468 25.20 -16.69 3.87
C LEU A 468 24.80 -18.05 4.45
N ARG A 469 24.06 -18.84 3.66
CA ARG A 469 23.76 -20.23 4.01
C ARG A 469 25.07 -20.98 4.28
N PRO A 470 25.16 -21.79 5.35
CA PRO A 470 26.38 -22.52 5.71
C PRO A 470 26.97 -23.34 4.57
N ALA A 471 26.12 -23.94 3.72
CA ALA A 471 26.52 -24.73 2.56
C ALA A 471 27.20 -23.91 1.44
N LEU A 472 26.89 -22.62 1.32
CA LEU A 472 27.41 -21.73 0.27
C LEU A 472 28.59 -20.87 0.75
N ARG A 473 28.86 -20.87 2.06
CA ARG A 473 29.98 -20.15 2.68
C ARG A 473 31.36 -20.51 2.10
N PRO A 474 31.67 -21.77 1.70
CA PRO A 474 32.96 -22.11 1.09
C PRO A 474 33.19 -21.46 -0.27
N TYR A 475 32.13 -21.27 -1.07
CA TYR A 475 32.21 -20.78 -2.45
C TYR A 475 32.04 -19.27 -2.56
N LEU A 476 31.24 -18.67 -1.67
CA LEU A 476 30.80 -17.28 -1.74
C LEU A 476 31.26 -16.43 -0.55
N GLY A 477 32.35 -16.82 0.12
CA GLY A 477 32.88 -16.14 1.30
C GLY A 477 33.23 -14.65 1.10
N PHE A 478 33.40 -14.18 -0.14
CA PHE A 478 33.59 -12.75 -0.44
C PHE A 478 32.34 -11.91 -0.11
N LEU A 479 31.13 -12.48 -0.17
CA LEU A 479 29.87 -11.79 0.14
C LEU A 479 29.70 -11.55 1.65
N ASP A 480 30.42 -12.29 2.51
CA ASP A 480 30.39 -12.15 3.98
C ASP A 480 31.50 -11.21 4.51
N ARG A 481 32.34 -10.60 3.63
CA ARG A 481 33.45 -9.70 4.03
C ARG A 481 32.99 -8.33 4.57
N GLY A 482 31.74 -7.95 4.35
CA GLY A 482 31.18 -6.66 4.80
C GLY A 482 30.55 -6.70 6.19
N SER A 483 29.97 -5.57 6.63
CA SER A 483 29.11 -5.58 7.82
C SER A 483 27.93 -6.54 7.62
N PRO A 484 27.45 -7.21 8.69
CA PRO A 484 26.33 -8.15 8.58
C PRO A 484 25.12 -7.48 7.90
N GLY A 485 24.59 -8.13 6.86
CA GLY A 485 23.49 -7.62 6.05
C GLY A 485 23.85 -6.55 5.00
N ALA A 486 25.11 -6.12 4.85
CA ALA A 486 25.49 -5.16 3.81
C ALA A 486 25.33 -5.73 2.39
N ALA A 487 25.74 -6.99 2.19
CA ALA A 487 25.57 -7.68 0.91
C ALA A 487 24.10 -7.83 0.54
N VAL A 488 23.25 -8.15 1.52
CA VAL A 488 21.79 -8.22 1.35
C VAL A 488 21.21 -6.86 0.95
N ARG A 489 21.54 -5.77 1.67
CA ARG A 489 21.06 -4.42 1.32
C ARG A 489 21.51 -4.00 -0.09
N GLY A 490 22.76 -4.32 -0.44
CA GLY A 490 23.29 -4.11 -1.79
C GLY A 490 22.54 -4.92 -2.84
N ALA A 491 22.22 -6.18 -2.57
CA ALA A 491 21.46 -7.05 -3.46
C ALA A 491 20.01 -6.58 -3.63
N ILE A 492 19.34 -6.12 -2.57
CA ILE A 492 17.98 -5.55 -2.66
C ILE A 492 18.01 -4.27 -3.51
N CYS A 493 18.98 -3.38 -3.29
CA CYS A 493 19.13 -2.16 -4.10
C CYS A 493 19.42 -2.50 -5.57
N GLY A 494 20.36 -3.41 -5.82
CA GLY A 494 20.68 -3.91 -7.16
C GLY A 494 19.49 -4.55 -7.85
N LEU A 495 18.68 -5.33 -7.12
CA LEU A 495 17.45 -5.93 -7.60
C LEU A 495 16.42 -4.87 -8.03
N VAL A 496 16.18 -3.86 -7.20
CA VAL A 496 15.22 -2.78 -7.52
C VAL A 496 15.68 -1.97 -8.73
N VAL A 497 16.95 -1.56 -8.76
CA VAL A 497 17.50 -0.77 -9.88
C VAL A 497 17.47 -1.57 -11.17
N SER A 498 17.86 -2.84 -11.13
CA SER A 498 17.82 -3.72 -12.31
C SER A 498 16.39 -4.06 -12.73
N ALA A 499 15.44 -4.21 -11.81
CA ALA A 499 14.02 -4.42 -12.12
C ALA A 499 13.41 -3.19 -12.82
N VAL A 500 13.70 -1.99 -12.33
CA VAL A 500 13.30 -0.73 -12.95
C VAL A 500 13.91 -0.59 -14.35
N ALA A 501 15.22 -0.84 -14.48
CA ALA A 501 15.89 -0.80 -15.77
C ALA A 501 15.32 -1.83 -16.75
N LEU A 502 15.09 -3.06 -16.30
CA LEU A 502 14.49 -4.12 -17.09
C LEU A 502 13.07 -3.76 -17.54
N GLY A 503 12.25 -3.21 -16.64
CA GLY A 503 10.91 -2.74 -16.96
C GLY A 503 10.91 -1.61 -17.99
N CYS A 504 11.83 -0.63 -17.85
CA CYS A 504 12.05 0.41 -18.86
C CYS A 504 12.38 -0.18 -20.22
N VAL A 505 13.37 -1.08 -20.30
CA VAL A 505 13.81 -1.68 -21.56
C VAL A 505 12.69 -2.47 -22.23
N LEU A 506 11.95 -3.27 -21.45
CA LEU A 506 10.84 -4.07 -21.96
C LEU A 506 9.68 -3.22 -22.50
N MET A 507 9.35 -2.10 -21.84
CA MET A 507 8.16 -1.32 -22.18
C MET A 507 8.39 -0.18 -23.17
N LEU A 508 9.53 0.51 -23.10
CA LEU A 508 9.88 1.57 -24.06
C LEU A 508 10.29 0.98 -25.41
N GLY A 509 10.80 -0.25 -25.42
CA GLY A 509 11.21 -0.96 -26.63
C GLY A 509 12.36 -0.27 -27.38
N HIS A 510 12.72 -0.83 -28.54
CA HIS A 510 13.82 -0.33 -29.35
C HIS A 510 13.51 1.02 -30.03
N SER A 511 12.24 1.26 -30.40
CA SER A 511 11.81 2.42 -31.19
C SER A 511 11.81 3.74 -30.42
N VAL A 512 11.49 3.74 -29.12
CA VAL A 512 11.45 4.96 -28.29
C VAL A 512 12.82 5.30 -27.71
N LEU A 513 13.65 4.29 -27.45
CA LEU A 513 14.95 4.47 -26.79
C LEU A 513 16.03 5.01 -27.74
N HIS A 514 15.76 5.10 -29.05
CA HIS A 514 16.69 5.56 -30.10
C HIS A 514 18.10 4.94 -30.04
N LEU A 515 18.25 3.79 -29.38
CA LEU A 515 19.52 3.07 -29.27
C LEU A 515 19.70 2.17 -30.48
N PRO A 516 20.94 1.92 -30.94
CA PRO A 516 21.20 0.85 -31.90
C PRO A 516 20.79 -0.52 -31.32
N LEU A 517 20.41 -1.46 -32.18
CA LEU A 517 19.84 -2.76 -31.75
C LEU A 517 20.79 -3.53 -30.82
N TRP A 518 22.09 -3.44 -31.05
CA TRP A 518 23.14 -3.96 -30.17
C TRP A 518 23.16 -3.31 -28.78
N GLY A 519 22.94 -1.98 -28.70
CA GLY A 519 22.86 -1.26 -27.44
C GLY A 519 21.61 -1.62 -26.64
N PHE A 520 20.48 -1.79 -27.32
CA PHE A 520 19.24 -2.29 -26.71
C PHE A 520 19.42 -3.71 -26.15
N LEU A 521 19.97 -4.63 -26.95
CA LEU A 521 20.23 -6.00 -26.52
C LEU A 521 21.24 -6.07 -25.37
N LEU A 522 22.30 -5.25 -25.41
CA LEU A 522 23.28 -5.15 -24.33
C LEU A 522 22.63 -4.65 -23.04
N LEU A 523 21.78 -3.62 -23.10
CA LEU A 523 21.10 -3.07 -21.93
C LEU A 523 20.09 -4.08 -21.34
N LEU A 524 19.35 -4.78 -22.20
CA LEU A 524 18.46 -5.87 -21.80
C LEU A 524 19.23 -7.00 -21.11
N LEU A 525 20.35 -7.40 -21.70
CA LEU A 525 21.20 -8.46 -21.16
C LEU A 525 21.84 -8.04 -19.84
N CYS A 526 22.41 -6.83 -19.74
CA CYS A 526 23.03 -6.31 -18.53
C CYS A 526 22.02 -6.16 -17.39
N SER A 527 20.84 -5.60 -17.65
CA SER A 527 19.77 -5.47 -16.65
C SER A 527 19.24 -6.84 -16.21
N GLY A 528 19.03 -7.77 -17.15
CA GLY A 528 18.62 -9.15 -16.86
C GLY A 528 19.66 -9.92 -16.04
N ILE A 529 20.94 -9.83 -16.38
CA ILE A 529 22.04 -10.46 -15.63
C ILE A 529 22.13 -9.86 -14.23
N MET A 530 22.09 -8.54 -14.08
CA MET A 530 22.11 -7.88 -12.76
C MET A 530 20.91 -8.29 -11.89
N PHE A 531 19.73 -8.44 -12.50
CA PHE A 531 18.53 -8.91 -11.81
C PHE A 531 18.67 -10.36 -11.34
N LEU A 532 19.15 -11.26 -12.20
CA LEU A 532 19.40 -12.67 -11.87
C LEU A 532 20.50 -12.83 -10.81
N LEU A 533 21.60 -12.06 -10.92
CA LEU A 533 22.67 -12.04 -9.92
C LEU A 533 22.14 -11.57 -8.56
N SER A 534 21.34 -10.51 -8.54
CA SER A 534 20.74 -10.00 -7.30
C SER A 534 19.80 -11.04 -6.67
N LEU A 535 18.99 -11.74 -7.47
CA LEU A 535 18.16 -12.85 -7.01
C LEU A 535 18.98 -14.02 -6.45
N LEU A 536 20.10 -14.37 -7.10
CA LEU A 536 20.97 -15.45 -6.67
C LEU A 536 21.66 -15.11 -5.35
N VAL A 537 22.20 -13.90 -5.22
CA VAL A 537 22.78 -13.41 -3.96
C VAL A 537 21.74 -13.46 -2.86
N LEU A 538 20.51 -13.01 -3.12
CA LEU A 538 19.46 -12.96 -2.12
C LEU A 538 18.94 -14.37 -1.76
N GLY A 539 18.91 -15.31 -2.71
CA GLY A 539 18.63 -16.73 -2.47
C GLY A 539 19.73 -17.47 -1.71
N ALA A 540 20.99 -17.02 -1.84
CA ALA A 540 22.15 -17.57 -1.14
C ALA A 540 22.21 -17.17 0.34
N HIS A 541 21.52 -16.10 0.75
CA HIS A 541 21.43 -15.66 2.14
C HIS A 541 20.30 -16.37 2.89
N GLN A 542 20.44 -16.47 4.22
CA GLN A 542 19.43 -17.05 5.09
C GLN A 542 18.30 -16.07 5.36
N GLN A 543 17.09 -16.57 5.16
CA GLN A 543 15.86 -15.85 5.43
C GLN A 543 15.44 -16.07 6.88
N GLN A 544 14.81 -15.07 7.46
CA GLN A 544 14.15 -15.19 8.76
C GLN A 544 12.93 -16.12 8.62
N SER A 545 12.97 -17.24 9.33
CA SER A 545 11.83 -18.15 9.43
C SER A 545 11.13 -17.95 10.76
N LEU A 546 9.96 -17.33 10.73
CA LEU A 546 9.06 -17.26 11.88
C LEU A 546 8.23 -18.54 11.93
N LYS A 547 8.46 -19.37 12.95
CA LYS A 547 7.53 -20.45 13.32
C LYS A 547 6.22 -19.77 13.74
N ASP A 548 5.09 -20.20 13.18
CA ASP A 548 3.71 -19.74 13.47
C ASP A 548 3.14 -18.52 12.70
N THR A 549 3.83 -17.95 11.72
CA THR A 549 3.27 -16.88 10.87
C THR A 549 3.30 -17.29 9.40
N PHE A 550 2.28 -16.90 8.63
CA PHE A 550 2.26 -17.11 7.18
C PHE A 550 3.50 -16.50 6.52
N GLN A 551 4.10 -17.27 5.63
CA GLN A 551 5.28 -16.91 4.86
C GLN A 551 4.94 -17.16 3.40
N MET A 552 5.07 -16.13 2.55
CA MET A 552 4.83 -16.31 1.13
C MET A 552 5.83 -17.31 0.55
N PRO A 553 5.40 -18.16 -0.39
CA PRO A 553 6.30 -19.09 -1.07
C PRO A 553 7.29 -18.36 -1.99
N LEU A 554 8.37 -19.03 -2.38
CA LEU A 554 9.27 -18.58 -3.46
C LEU A 554 9.89 -17.17 -3.26
N VAL A 555 10.22 -16.79 -2.03
CA VAL A 555 11.06 -15.60 -1.77
C VAL A 555 12.51 -15.92 -2.16
N PRO A 556 13.20 -15.07 -2.94
CA PRO A 556 12.89 -13.69 -3.32
C PRO A 556 12.18 -13.47 -4.68
N LEU A 557 11.84 -14.54 -5.40
CA LEU A 557 11.32 -14.45 -6.77
C LEU A 557 9.97 -13.73 -6.87
N ILE A 558 8.99 -14.06 -6.01
CA ILE A 558 7.64 -13.45 -6.08
C ILE A 558 7.67 -11.93 -5.91
N PRO A 559 8.30 -11.36 -4.86
CA PRO A 559 8.41 -9.91 -4.72
C PRO A 559 9.18 -9.25 -5.87
N ALA A 560 10.24 -9.88 -6.36
CA ALA A 560 11.04 -9.34 -7.45
C ALA A 560 10.24 -9.21 -8.74
N LEU A 561 9.48 -10.25 -9.09
CA LEU A 561 8.58 -10.24 -10.23
C LEU A 561 7.44 -9.22 -10.03
N SER A 562 6.91 -9.09 -8.81
CA SER A 562 5.90 -8.07 -8.50
C SER A 562 6.44 -6.64 -8.73
N ILE A 563 7.68 -6.36 -8.33
CA ILE A 563 8.34 -5.06 -8.59
C ILE A 563 8.47 -4.80 -10.10
N VAL A 564 8.92 -5.79 -10.88
CA VAL A 564 9.04 -5.66 -12.34
C VAL A 564 7.68 -5.40 -12.98
N LEU A 565 6.65 -6.20 -12.63
CA LEU A 565 5.30 -6.06 -13.18
C LEU A 565 4.69 -4.71 -12.82
N ASN A 566 4.76 -4.29 -11.56
CA ASN A 566 4.22 -3.00 -11.15
C ASN A 566 4.88 -1.84 -11.91
N PHE A 567 6.20 -1.90 -12.08
CA PHE A 567 6.93 -0.88 -12.82
C PHE A 567 6.58 -0.86 -14.31
N CYS A 568 6.49 -2.04 -14.93
CA CYS A 568 6.02 -2.20 -16.30
C CYS A 568 4.63 -1.60 -16.53
N LEU A 569 3.69 -1.80 -15.60
CA LEU A 569 2.35 -1.23 -15.67
C LEU A 569 2.36 0.29 -15.48
N MET A 570 3.20 0.82 -14.56
CA MET A 570 3.34 2.27 -14.36
C MET A 570 3.86 2.99 -15.62
N LEU A 571 4.71 2.34 -16.42
CA LEU A 571 5.24 2.92 -17.68
C LEU A 571 4.19 2.99 -18.80
N LYS A 572 3.09 2.23 -18.71
CA LYS A 572 1.99 2.28 -19.70
C LYS A 572 1.00 3.41 -19.42
N LEU A 573 1.12 4.09 -18.28
CA LEU A 573 0.29 5.24 -17.92
C LEU A 573 0.74 6.51 -18.66
N SER A 574 -0.18 7.46 -18.80
CA SER A 574 0.10 8.71 -19.53
C SER A 574 1.20 9.55 -18.86
N TYR A 575 1.91 10.35 -19.66
CA TYR A 575 2.89 11.31 -19.13
C TYR A 575 2.25 12.33 -18.16
N LEU A 576 0.99 12.73 -18.42
CA LEU A 576 0.25 13.63 -17.54
C LEU A 576 0.02 13.01 -16.16
N THR A 577 -0.18 11.69 -16.09
CA THR A 577 -0.32 10.95 -14.83
C THR A 577 0.95 11.06 -13.99
N TRP A 578 2.12 10.88 -14.60
CA TRP A 578 3.42 11.03 -13.94
C TRP A 578 3.68 12.45 -13.43
N LEU A 579 3.35 13.46 -14.24
CA LEU A 579 3.48 14.86 -13.86
C LEU A 579 2.65 15.17 -12.61
N ARG A 580 1.35 14.83 -12.63
CA ARG A 580 0.42 15.07 -11.51
C ARG A 580 0.87 14.36 -10.24
N PHE A 581 1.31 13.11 -10.40
CA PHE A 581 1.78 12.31 -9.28
C PHE A 581 3.03 12.89 -8.63
N THR A 582 3.96 13.39 -9.44
CA THR A 582 5.16 14.07 -8.95
C THR A 582 4.80 15.35 -8.19
N ILE A 583 3.87 16.16 -8.71
CA ILE A 583 3.39 17.38 -8.02
C ILE A 583 2.78 17.02 -6.66
N TRP A 584 1.96 15.97 -6.60
CA TRP A 584 1.35 15.51 -5.35
C TRP A 584 2.40 15.04 -4.33
N LEU A 585 3.38 14.25 -4.75
CA LEU A 585 4.47 13.80 -3.88
C LEU A 585 5.33 14.98 -3.38
N LEU A 586 5.57 16.01 -4.21
CA LEU A 586 6.28 17.23 -3.80
C LEU A 586 5.50 18.03 -2.76
N MET A 587 4.16 18.08 -2.86
CA MET A 587 3.32 18.68 -1.83
C MET A 587 3.44 17.91 -0.51
N GLY A 588 3.39 16.57 -0.56
CA GLY A 588 3.59 15.74 0.63
C GLY A 588 4.97 15.94 1.26
N LEU A 589 6.02 15.92 0.45
CA LEU A 589 7.38 16.17 0.92
C LEU A 589 7.50 17.54 1.60
N SER A 590 6.82 18.56 1.07
CA SER A 590 6.78 19.89 1.70
C SER A 590 6.11 19.86 3.07
N VAL A 591 4.99 19.14 3.22
CA VAL A 591 4.32 18.94 4.53
C VAL A 591 5.23 18.20 5.50
N TYR A 592 5.93 17.15 5.06
CA TYR A 592 6.83 16.39 5.91
C TYR A 592 8.03 17.22 6.38
N LEU A 593 8.69 17.94 5.47
CA LEU A 593 9.84 18.79 5.80
C LEU A 593 9.44 19.98 6.69
N GLY A 594 8.23 20.53 6.49
CA GLY A 594 7.72 21.65 7.28
C GLY A 594 7.22 21.26 8.67
N TYR A 595 6.54 20.11 8.81
CA TYR A 595 5.88 19.70 10.05
C TYR A 595 6.41 18.36 10.59
N GLY A 596 6.35 17.30 9.79
CA GLY A 596 6.57 15.92 10.23
C GLY A 596 7.96 15.63 10.81
N VAL A 597 9.02 16.16 10.19
CA VAL A 597 10.42 15.97 10.67
C VAL A 597 10.64 16.50 12.09
N TRP A 598 9.89 17.53 12.48
CA TRP A 598 10.04 18.21 13.77
C TRP A 598 9.13 17.63 14.86
N HIS A 599 7.97 17.10 14.48
CA HIS A 599 6.95 16.60 15.40
C HIS A 599 6.94 15.06 15.54
N SER A 600 7.77 14.34 14.77
CA SER A 600 7.89 12.88 14.86
C SER A 600 8.14 12.42 16.30
N LYS A 601 7.32 11.49 16.80
CA LYS A 601 7.45 10.95 18.17
C LYS A 601 8.72 10.13 18.36
N GLU A 602 9.21 9.49 17.30
CA GLU A 602 10.47 8.75 17.34
C GLU A 602 11.69 9.69 17.51
N ASN A 603 11.55 10.99 17.24
CA ASN A 603 12.57 11.98 17.58
C ASN A 603 12.80 12.10 19.10
N TRP A 604 11.78 11.84 19.91
CA TRP A 604 11.82 12.00 21.37
C TRP A 604 12.22 10.70 22.10
N ARG A 605 12.22 9.56 21.40
CA ARG A 605 12.63 8.25 21.95
C ARG A 605 14.14 8.00 21.88
N GLU A 606 14.89 8.78 21.12
CA GLU A 606 16.36 8.73 21.12
C GLU A 606 16.90 9.39 22.41
N PRO A 607 17.51 8.64 23.37
CA PRO A 607 18.08 9.27 24.56
C PRO A 607 19.22 10.22 24.18
N PRO A 608 19.31 11.43 24.76
CA PRO A 608 20.33 12.44 24.43
C PRO A 608 21.80 12.02 24.62
N GLY A 609 22.09 10.81 25.13
CA GLY A 609 23.43 10.40 25.56
C GLY A 609 24.18 9.37 24.71
N LEU A 610 23.55 8.69 23.74
CA LEU A 610 24.23 7.55 23.07
C LEU A 610 25.16 7.94 21.90
N VAL A 611 25.11 9.19 21.42
CA VAL A 611 25.91 9.65 20.28
C VAL A 611 27.29 10.17 20.71
N THR A 612 27.43 10.67 21.95
CA THR A 612 28.72 11.14 22.47
C THR A 612 29.69 10.00 22.79
N ALA A 613 29.19 8.78 23.07
CA ALA A 613 30.07 7.65 23.39
C ALA A 613 30.81 7.05 22.18
N ARG A 614 30.38 7.30 20.93
CA ARG A 614 31.04 6.72 19.74
C ARG A 614 32.21 7.54 19.19
N HIS A 615 32.50 8.73 19.72
CA HIS A 615 33.58 9.61 19.22
C HIS A 615 34.35 10.32 20.35
N ALA A 616 34.73 9.58 21.39
CA ALA A 616 35.72 10.05 22.37
C ALA A 616 36.79 8.98 22.60
N ALA A 617 37.63 8.74 21.59
CA ALA A 617 38.92 8.11 21.84
C ALA A 617 39.87 9.21 22.35
N PHE A 618 40.03 9.30 23.67
CA PHE A 618 41.09 10.14 24.24
C PHE A 618 42.46 9.48 23.98
N PRO A 619 43.52 10.23 23.64
CA PRO A 619 44.82 9.65 23.28
C PRO A 619 45.56 8.95 24.43
N ASN A 620 45.04 9.03 25.66
CA ASN A 620 45.67 8.44 26.84
C ASN A 620 44.70 7.43 27.44
N GLY A 621 44.98 6.14 27.26
CA GLY A 621 44.16 5.01 27.72
C GLY A 621 44.03 4.89 29.24
N ARG A 622 43.26 5.79 29.86
CA ARG A 622 42.71 5.65 31.21
C ARG A 622 41.20 5.79 31.17
N LEU A 623 40.52 4.73 31.59
CA LEU A 623 39.10 4.75 31.92
C LEU A 623 38.97 5.32 33.34
N GLU A 624 38.50 6.57 33.47
CA GLU A 624 37.91 7.05 34.72
C GLU A 624 36.39 7.10 34.53
N GLU A 625 35.69 6.29 35.31
CA GLU A 625 34.24 6.20 35.34
C GLU A 625 33.75 7.25 36.35
N THR A 626 33.41 8.45 35.88
CA THR A 626 32.69 9.44 36.70
C THR A 626 31.20 9.21 36.56
N ALA A 627 30.68 8.26 37.34
CA ALA A 627 29.25 8.19 37.63
C ALA A 627 28.91 9.36 38.56
N GLN A 628 28.15 10.33 38.07
CA GLN A 628 27.57 11.38 38.90
C GLN A 628 26.06 11.15 38.95
N ASP A 629 25.63 10.57 40.07
CA ASP A 629 24.22 10.31 40.40
C ASP A 629 23.41 11.63 40.44
N PRO A 630 22.36 11.80 39.61
CA PRO A 630 21.43 12.90 39.75
C PRO A 630 20.35 12.51 40.78
N GLY A 631 20.71 12.51 42.06
CA GLY A 631 19.79 11.97 43.10
C GLY A 631 19.97 12.43 44.54
N GLN A 632 20.89 13.36 44.85
CA GLN A 632 21.05 13.88 46.22
C GLN A 632 21.47 15.35 46.23
N ALA A 633 20.52 16.27 46.03
CA ALA A 633 20.68 17.68 46.42
C ALA A 633 19.34 18.41 46.42
N LEU A 634 18.41 18.05 47.31
CA LEU A 634 17.25 18.90 47.64
C LEU A 634 16.61 18.44 48.96
N ALA A 635 17.36 18.59 50.05
CA ALA A 635 16.81 18.59 51.40
C ALA A 635 17.79 19.30 52.34
N GLN A 636 17.69 20.62 52.43
CA GLN A 636 18.09 21.41 53.60
C GLN A 636 17.64 22.86 53.35
N GLY A 637 16.50 23.23 53.93
CA GLY A 637 16.12 24.63 54.09
C GLY A 637 16.89 25.24 55.27
N PRO A 638 17.23 26.54 55.24
CA PRO A 638 17.57 27.27 56.44
C PRO A 638 16.33 27.99 56.97
N GLY A 639 16.00 27.73 58.23
CA GLY A 639 15.16 28.60 59.05
C GLY A 639 15.86 29.93 59.34
N SER A 640 15.04 30.97 59.44
CA SER A 640 15.21 32.33 59.96
C SER A 640 16.13 32.50 61.19
N PRO A 641 16.61 33.71 61.53
CA PRO A 641 16.13 35.05 61.10
C PRO A 641 17.02 35.83 60.15
#